data_AF-A0A0J6VJU5-F1
#
_entry.id   AF-A0A0J6VJU5-F1
#
_cell.length_a   1.000
_cell.length_b   1.000
_cell.length_c   1.000
_cell.angle_alpha   90.00
_cell.angle_beta   90.00
_cell.angle_gamma   90.00
#
_symmetry.space_group_name_H-M   'P 1'
#
loop_
_entity.id
_entity.type
_entity.pdbx_description
1 polymer ?
#
loop_
_entity_poly.entity_id
_entity_poly.type
_entity_poly.pdbx_seq_one_letter_code
_entity_poly.pdbx_strand_id
1 'polypeptide(L)'
;MALVPLNLFVSHDGKSRRQHITCVYKCGDACSKPVPNRSDNEYFGDIAKVVSRRSILQAGSVAVLAVGAGSALAACSSPTQPAPTSSSAPAPASPPPGMNFASVAPNSEDAVVVADGYRQAVVISWGDPILPGAPAFDVAKQTGAAQRGQFGFNNDFAGLLPIPGRQNRFLLVTNFEYVTPQFMFPGFDADAPTREQFEVEQAAVGMGVVEVERTPDGLKPVMGSYNRRVTADTPFTLTGPAAGSDFVKTAADPAGRTVAGTFANCSGGVTPWGTVLSGEENFHEYFGAADGAPAPGPVDADRRDRYGVAAEPTALKWETFDPRFDLTKTPNEVNRFGYVVELNPWDPASTPVKHSAMGRLKHEGATIYVTDDGTVVAYTGDDQRFDYMYKFVSAKKMQPGTDPAAMAHNMTILDEGTLYVAKLSSDIPPSEIDGSGTLPAKGSFSGTGTWLPLLRSGPGGQAQSLVDGVTAQEAAVFTRMAADKAGATKMDRPEDFEANPKTGKVYVALTNNDERGAPGEAAPDAANPRNDNKSGQILEITDNHAGTDFTWELLLVCGDPKAADTYFAGFDKSKVSPISCPDNLAFDSHGNLWISTDGNALDSNDGLFAVALDGPNRGEVKQFLTVPLGAETCGPIVTDTLVTVCVQHPGENDDNSIDNPQSRWPEGGNGTARPSVVAVWKDNGQIGL
;
A
#
# COMPACT_ATOMS: atom_id res chain seq x y z
N MET A 1 -30.23 34.04 30.02
CA MET A 1 -29.93 33.29 28.79
C MET A 1 -28.97 32.18 29.17
N ALA A 2 -29.43 30.94 29.21
CA ALA A 2 -28.59 29.80 29.51
C ALA A 2 -27.73 29.53 28.28
N LEU A 3 -26.40 29.53 28.46
CA LEU A 3 -25.43 29.14 27.45
C LEU A 3 -25.70 27.68 27.07
N VAL A 4 -25.97 27.45 25.79
CA VAL A 4 -26.01 26.11 25.21
C VAL A 4 -24.61 25.52 25.33
N PRO A 5 -24.42 24.37 25.99
CA PRO A 5 -23.11 23.74 26.06
C PRO A 5 -22.72 23.28 24.66
N LEU A 6 -21.62 23.80 24.15
CA LEU A 6 -20.92 23.23 23.00
C LEU A 6 -20.40 21.86 23.43
N ASN A 7 -20.87 20.80 22.78
CA ASN A 7 -20.28 19.47 22.88
C ASN A 7 -18.85 19.52 22.33
N LEU A 8 -17.88 19.84 23.18
CA LEU A 8 -16.44 19.88 22.91
C LEU A 8 -15.77 18.50 22.95
N PHE A 9 -16.56 17.43 23.14
CA PHE A 9 -16.07 16.06 23.15
C PHE A 9 -17.01 15.20 22.33
N VAL A 10 -16.79 15.14 21.02
CA VAL A 10 -17.12 13.93 20.27
C VAL A 10 -15.96 12.99 20.54
N SER A 11 -16.12 12.07 21.48
CA SER A 11 -15.20 10.96 21.66
C SER A 11 -15.55 9.89 20.62
N HIS A 12 -14.94 9.97 19.44
CA HIS A 12 -14.73 8.75 18.66
C HIS A 12 -13.69 7.93 19.44
N ASP A 13 -13.94 6.65 19.72
CA ASP A 13 -12.91 5.80 20.34
C ASP A 13 -11.76 5.51 19.35
N GLY A 14 -11.97 5.89 18.09
CA GLY A 14 -11.01 5.97 17.00
C GLY A 14 -10.57 4.60 16.51
N LYS A 15 -11.11 3.49 17.01
CA LYS A 15 -10.63 2.16 16.61
C LYS A 15 -10.90 1.93 15.13
N SER A 16 -9.98 1.26 14.44
CA SER A 16 -10.22 0.81 13.06
C SER A 16 -11.57 0.09 12.99
N ARG A 17 -12.34 0.34 11.93
CA ARG A 17 -13.59 -0.38 11.66
C ARG A 17 -13.35 -1.77 11.09
N ARG A 18 -12.11 -2.12 10.76
CA ARG A 18 -11.77 -3.44 10.26
C ARG A 18 -12.21 -4.49 11.28
N GLN A 19 -12.99 -5.44 10.81
CA GLN A 19 -13.59 -6.49 11.64
C GLN A 19 -12.55 -7.57 11.92
N HIS A 20 -12.70 -8.29 13.04
CA HIS A 20 -11.71 -9.32 13.41
C HIS A 20 -11.61 -10.40 12.32
N ILE A 21 -12.74 -10.80 11.73
CA ILE A 21 -12.78 -11.79 10.65
C ILE A 21 -11.95 -11.36 9.44
N THR A 22 -12.01 -10.08 9.06
CA THR A 22 -11.17 -9.50 8.00
C THR A 22 -9.71 -9.54 8.41
N CYS A 23 -9.38 -9.14 9.64
CA CYS A 23 -8.00 -9.21 10.15
C CYS A 23 -7.44 -10.64 10.13
N VAL A 24 -8.24 -11.64 10.49
CA VAL A 24 -7.83 -13.06 10.52
C VAL A 24 -7.41 -13.58 9.15
N TYR A 25 -8.11 -13.17 8.10
CA TYR A 25 -7.92 -13.71 6.74
C TYR A 25 -7.14 -12.79 5.79
N LYS A 26 -7.10 -11.48 6.05
CA LYS A 26 -6.31 -10.51 5.27
C LYS A 26 -4.88 -10.40 5.79
N CYS A 27 -4.70 -10.34 7.11
CA CYS A 27 -3.41 -10.01 7.72
C CYS A 27 -3.00 -10.88 8.92
N GLY A 28 -3.54 -12.08 9.02
CA GLY A 28 -3.18 -13.08 10.02
C GLY A 28 -3.42 -12.61 11.46
N ASP A 29 -4.38 -11.71 11.65
CA ASP A 29 -4.70 -11.04 12.92
C ASP A 29 -3.47 -10.36 13.54
N ALA A 30 -2.64 -9.73 12.71
CA ALA A 30 -1.36 -9.13 13.13
C ALA A 30 -1.52 -8.12 14.28
N CYS A 31 -2.64 -7.41 14.32
CA CYS A 31 -2.91 -6.37 15.32
C CYS A 31 -3.21 -6.92 16.73
N SER A 32 -3.62 -8.19 16.86
CA SER A 32 -3.87 -8.83 18.16
C SER A 32 -2.63 -9.57 18.71
N LYS A 33 -1.58 -9.67 17.88
CA LYS A 33 -0.35 -10.41 18.18
C LYS A 33 0.79 -9.44 18.54
N PRO A 34 1.82 -9.91 19.27
CA PRO A 34 2.99 -9.10 19.54
C PRO A 34 3.65 -8.62 18.24
N VAL A 35 4.10 -7.36 18.20
CA VAL A 35 4.78 -6.80 17.03
C VAL A 35 6.05 -7.62 16.72
N PRO A 36 6.21 -8.14 15.48
CA PRO A 36 7.40 -8.89 15.10
C PRO A 36 8.70 -8.08 15.09
N ASN A 37 8.65 -6.77 14.82
CA ASN A 37 9.86 -5.94 14.76
C ASN A 37 10.34 -5.51 16.17
N ARG A 38 11.17 -6.37 16.77
CA ARG A 38 11.80 -6.16 18.08
C ARG A 38 13.16 -5.45 18.03
N SER A 39 13.56 -4.88 16.89
CA SER A 39 14.85 -4.19 16.80
C SER A 39 14.92 -2.96 17.72
N ASP A 40 16.11 -2.65 18.21
CA ASP A 40 16.39 -1.40 18.94
C ASP A 40 16.59 -0.21 17.99
N ASN A 41 16.16 -0.34 16.73
CA ASN A 41 16.35 0.69 15.73
C ASN A 41 15.68 1.98 16.16
N GLU A 42 16.39 3.08 15.86
CA GLU A 42 15.92 4.42 16.15
C GLU A 42 14.55 4.62 15.51
N TYR A 43 13.55 4.89 16.36
CA TYR A 43 12.50 5.80 15.97
C TYR A 43 13.08 7.22 16.05
N PHE A 44 12.54 8.17 15.30
CA PHE A 44 13.26 9.42 15.04
C PHE A 44 13.64 10.22 16.32
N GLY A 45 12.98 9.98 17.46
CA GLY A 45 13.30 10.57 18.77
C GLY A 45 14.70 10.30 19.35
N ASP A 46 15.42 9.24 18.94
CA ASP A 46 16.75 8.94 19.51
C ASP A 46 17.92 9.66 18.82
N ILE A 47 17.73 10.13 17.58
CA ILE A 47 18.77 10.82 16.79
C ILE A 47 19.08 12.23 17.35
N ALA A 48 18.12 12.86 18.02
CA ALA A 48 18.29 14.19 18.61
C ALA A 48 19.30 14.23 19.78
N LYS A 49 19.60 13.08 20.42
CA LYS A 49 20.64 12.99 21.47
C LYS A 49 22.06 12.99 20.88
N VAL A 50 22.23 12.61 19.61
CA VAL A 50 23.56 12.49 18.97
C VAL A 50 24.00 13.82 18.35
N VAL A 51 23.06 14.61 17.82
CA VAL A 51 23.37 15.94 17.23
C VAL A 51 23.72 16.98 18.29
N SER A 52 23.18 16.87 19.52
CA SER A 52 23.53 17.78 20.63
C SER A 52 24.94 17.52 21.19
N ARG A 53 25.45 16.29 21.09
CA ARG A 53 26.81 15.94 21.59
C ARG A 53 27.92 16.29 20.62
N ARG A 54 27.69 16.25 19.30
CA ARG A 54 28.70 16.61 18.29
C ARG A 54 28.88 18.11 18.10
N SER A 55 27.82 18.90 18.31
CA SER A 55 27.84 20.35 18.12
C SER A 55 28.50 21.11 19.29
N ILE A 56 28.70 20.47 20.46
CA ILE A 56 29.34 21.07 21.64
C ILE A 56 30.88 20.90 21.63
N LEU A 57 31.45 20.04 20.77
CA LEU A 57 32.90 19.76 20.74
C LEU A 57 33.68 20.44 19.60
N GLN A 58 33.04 21.26 18.76
CA GLN A 58 33.71 22.07 17.72
C GLN A 58 33.69 23.58 17.97
N ALA A 59 33.06 24.06 19.04
CA ALA A 59 33.01 25.48 19.41
C ALA A 59 34.10 25.89 20.41
N GLY A 60 35.35 25.45 20.19
CA GLY A 60 36.44 25.66 21.13
C GLY A 60 37.75 26.03 20.45
N SER A 61 37.80 27.15 19.71
CA SER A 61 38.97 28.06 19.58
C SER A 61 38.91 28.91 18.30
N VAL A 62 38.36 30.14 18.37
CA VAL A 62 38.84 31.26 17.53
C VAL A 62 38.81 32.54 18.36
N ALA A 63 39.95 33.22 18.38
CA ALA A 63 40.29 34.35 19.23
C ALA A 63 39.52 35.64 18.90
N VAL A 64 39.24 36.39 19.96
CA VAL A 64 38.76 37.78 19.94
C VAL A 64 39.91 38.71 19.57
N LEU A 65 39.74 39.53 18.54
CA LEU A 65 40.46 40.80 18.38
C LEU A 65 39.48 41.88 17.93
N ALA A 66 39.34 42.89 18.80
CA ALA A 66 38.51 44.08 18.60
C ALA A 66 39.31 45.20 17.90
N VAL A 67 38.68 45.93 16.99
CA VAL A 67 38.96 47.36 16.71
C VAL A 67 37.64 48.02 16.26
N GLY A 68 37.31 49.18 16.84
CA GLY A 68 36.04 49.90 16.67
C GLY A 68 36.07 51.10 15.72
N ALA A 69 35.11 52.01 15.98
CA ALA A 69 34.72 53.26 15.29
C ALA A 69 33.84 53.04 14.04
N GLY A 70 32.61 53.54 13.91
CA GLY A 70 31.90 54.64 14.58
C GLY A 70 31.34 55.54 13.48
N SER A 71 30.01 55.73 13.40
CA SER A 71 29.33 56.90 12.80
C SER A 71 27.81 56.79 12.96
N ALA A 72 27.23 57.81 13.56
CA ALA A 72 25.81 58.01 13.78
C ALA A 72 25.10 58.54 12.52
N LEU A 73 23.87 58.11 12.28
CA LEU A 73 22.87 58.90 11.54
C LEU A 73 21.50 58.72 12.21
N ALA A 74 21.08 59.77 12.90
CA ALA A 74 19.71 59.98 13.35
C ALA A 74 18.85 60.39 12.15
N ALA A 75 17.70 59.74 11.99
CA ALA A 75 16.63 60.21 11.09
C ALA A 75 15.31 60.21 11.86
N CYS A 76 14.69 61.39 11.94
CA CYS A 76 13.49 61.70 12.68
C CYS A 76 12.26 60.97 12.10
N SER A 77 11.51 60.28 12.94
CA SER A 77 10.17 59.75 12.62
C SER A 77 9.10 60.83 12.87
N SER A 78 8.19 60.99 11.91
CA SER A 78 6.89 61.66 12.10
C SER A 78 5.78 60.60 12.01
N PRO A 79 4.79 60.58 12.91
CA PRO A 79 3.74 59.57 12.87
C PRO A 79 2.67 59.97 11.86
N THR A 80 2.66 59.31 10.69
CA THR A 80 1.51 59.33 9.79
C THR A 80 0.86 57.97 9.87
N GLN A 81 -0.33 57.89 10.47
CA GLN A 81 -1.14 56.66 10.48
C GLN A 81 -1.49 56.28 9.03
N PRO A 82 -1.20 55.05 8.58
CA PRO A 82 -1.81 54.54 7.36
C PRO A 82 -3.29 54.30 7.61
N ALA A 83 -4.14 54.77 6.70
CA ALA A 83 -5.55 54.43 6.65
C ALA A 83 -5.73 52.90 6.51
N PRO A 84 -6.78 52.31 7.09
CA PRO A 84 -7.03 50.88 6.97
C PRO A 84 -7.34 50.57 5.50
N THR A 85 -6.42 49.90 4.81
CA THR A 85 -6.75 49.23 3.56
C THR A 85 -7.69 48.09 3.91
N SER A 86 -8.94 48.18 3.46
CA SER A 86 -9.88 47.07 3.47
C SER A 86 -9.27 45.95 2.64
N SER A 87 -8.62 44.99 3.28
CA SER A 87 -8.28 43.73 2.66
C SER A 87 -9.60 43.06 2.32
N SER A 88 -10.01 43.12 1.05
CA SER A 88 -10.98 42.19 0.52
C SER A 88 -10.47 40.79 0.85
N ALA A 89 -11.25 40.01 1.60
CA ALA A 89 -10.96 38.61 1.79
C ALA A 89 -10.70 37.98 0.42
N PRO A 90 -9.61 37.21 0.22
CA PRO A 90 -9.37 36.55 -1.04
C PRO A 90 -10.60 35.71 -1.39
N ALA A 91 -11.04 35.81 -2.65
CA ALA A 91 -12.14 34.99 -3.14
C ALA A 91 -11.81 33.51 -2.88
N PRO A 92 -12.80 32.66 -2.55
CA PRO A 92 -12.57 31.23 -2.39
C PRO A 92 -11.84 30.70 -3.62
N ALA A 93 -10.69 30.07 -3.42
CA ALA A 93 -9.95 29.48 -4.52
C ALA A 93 -10.82 28.36 -5.13
N SER A 94 -10.96 28.37 -6.45
CA SER A 94 -11.70 27.32 -7.14
C SER A 94 -10.91 26.01 -7.04
N PRO A 95 -11.56 24.84 -6.83
CA PRO A 95 -10.89 23.55 -6.88
C PRO A 95 -10.06 23.40 -8.16
N PRO A 96 -8.89 22.75 -8.11
CA PRO A 96 -8.11 22.50 -9.32
C PRO A 96 -8.87 21.60 -10.30
N PRO A 97 -8.49 21.65 -11.60
CA PRO A 97 -8.95 20.66 -12.60
C PRO A 97 -8.80 19.23 -12.06
N GLY A 98 -9.81 18.39 -12.25
CA GLY A 98 -9.87 17.04 -11.67
C GLY A 98 -10.61 16.96 -10.33
N MET A 99 -10.86 18.10 -9.67
CA MET A 99 -11.51 18.17 -8.35
C MET A 99 -12.81 19.01 -8.33
N ASN A 100 -13.31 19.45 -9.48
CA ASN A 100 -14.56 20.23 -9.58
C ASN A 100 -15.82 19.34 -9.50
N PHE A 101 -16.01 18.68 -8.35
CA PHE A 101 -17.21 17.91 -8.00
C PHE A 101 -17.66 18.25 -6.57
N ALA A 102 -18.92 18.03 -6.23
CA ALA A 102 -19.36 18.12 -4.83
C ALA A 102 -18.84 16.90 -4.06
N SER A 103 -18.24 17.11 -2.88
CA SER A 103 -17.76 16.00 -2.07
C SER A 103 -18.94 15.10 -1.64
N VAL A 104 -18.77 13.80 -1.75
CA VAL A 104 -19.69 12.82 -1.17
C VAL A 104 -19.60 12.93 0.35
N ALA A 105 -20.76 12.86 1.03
CA ALA A 105 -20.80 12.87 2.47
C ALA A 105 -20.49 11.47 3.04
N PRO A 106 -19.81 11.37 4.19
CA PRO A 106 -19.65 10.11 4.91
C PRO A 106 -21.02 9.47 5.15
N ASN A 107 -21.12 8.17 4.88
CA ASN A 107 -22.37 7.40 5.00
C ASN A 107 -22.07 5.94 5.38
N SER A 108 -23.14 5.15 5.54
CA SER A 108 -23.10 3.72 5.86
C SER A 108 -24.07 2.95 4.95
N GLU A 109 -24.16 3.34 3.67
CA GLU A 109 -25.08 2.72 2.71
C GLU A 109 -24.50 1.40 2.19
N ASP A 110 -25.34 0.41 1.92
CA ASP A 110 -24.92 -0.84 1.24
C ASP A 110 -24.87 -0.65 -0.28
N ALA A 111 -24.10 0.34 -0.72
CA ALA A 111 -23.98 0.73 -2.11
C ALA A 111 -22.66 1.47 -2.35
N VAL A 112 -22.23 1.49 -3.61
CA VAL A 112 -21.28 2.49 -4.06
C VAL A 112 -22.03 3.81 -4.26
N VAL A 113 -21.62 4.86 -3.56
CA VAL A 113 -22.20 6.20 -3.67
C VAL A 113 -21.14 7.11 -4.28
N VAL A 114 -21.45 7.72 -5.43
CA VAL A 114 -20.52 8.58 -6.18
C VAL A 114 -20.97 10.04 -6.13
N ALA A 115 -20.04 10.95 -6.43
CA ALA A 115 -20.35 12.37 -6.56
C ALA A 115 -21.50 12.63 -7.55
N ASP A 116 -22.29 13.69 -7.29
CA ASP A 116 -23.41 14.07 -8.14
C ASP A 116 -22.98 14.37 -9.59
N GLY A 117 -23.80 13.93 -10.55
CA GLY A 117 -23.55 14.12 -11.98
C GLY A 117 -22.66 13.04 -12.62
N TYR A 118 -22.22 12.05 -11.86
CA TYR A 118 -21.51 10.87 -12.36
C TYR A 118 -22.44 9.65 -12.47
N ARG A 119 -22.07 8.73 -13.35
CA ARG A 119 -22.66 7.40 -13.51
C ARG A 119 -21.67 6.36 -13.03
N GLN A 120 -22.19 5.21 -12.64
CA GLN A 120 -21.39 4.07 -12.26
C GLN A 120 -21.96 2.76 -12.80
N ALA A 121 -21.12 1.74 -12.90
CA ALA A 121 -21.51 0.36 -13.18
C ALA A 121 -20.47 -0.61 -12.62
N VAL A 122 -20.94 -1.78 -12.17
CA VAL A 122 -20.08 -2.93 -11.91
C VAL A 122 -19.53 -3.43 -13.24
N VAL A 123 -18.22 -3.63 -13.30
CA VAL A 123 -17.52 -4.15 -14.47
C VAL A 123 -17.51 -5.67 -14.43
N ILE A 124 -17.01 -6.25 -13.35
CA ILE A 124 -16.86 -7.69 -13.15
C ILE A 124 -16.81 -7.99 -11.65
N SER A 125 -17.32 -9.14 -11.24
CA SER A 125 -17.42 -9.58 -9.85
C SER A 125 -16.80 -10.96 -9.65
N TRP A 126 -16.41 -11.29 -8.42
CA TRP A 126 -15.95 -12.63 -8.04
C TRP A 126 -16.83 -13.73 -8.64
N GLY A 127 -16.20 -14.72 -9.27
CA GLY A 127 -16.91 -15.87 -9.86
C GLY A 127 -17.41 -15.65 -11.30
N ASP A 128 -17.35 -14.43 -11.83
CA ASP A 128 -17.69 -14.20 -13.25
C ASP A 128 -16.72 -14.96 -14.16
N PRO A 129 -17.19 -15.66 -15.21
CA PRO A 129 -16.34 -16.42 -16.09
C PRO A 129 -15.45 -15.51 -16.94
N ILE A 130 -14.13 -15.72 -16.87
CA ILE A 130 -13.15 -14.97 -17.68
C ILE A 130 -12.42 -15.85 -18.68
N LEU A 131 -12.44 -17.17 -18.54
CA LEU A 131 -11.87 -18.11 -19.51
C LEU A 131 -12.96 -18.86 -20.30
N PRO A 132 -12.69 -19.25 -21.55
CA PRO A 132 -13.63 -20.06 -22.33
C PRO A 132 -13.98 -21.37 -21.60
N GLY A 133 -15.27 -21.65 -21.48
CA GLY A 133 -15.77 -22.87 -20.84
C GLY A 133 -15.91 -22.80 -19.31
N ALA A 134 -15.49 -21.69 -18.67
CA ALA A 134 -15.78 -21.45 -17.26
C ALA A 134 -17.30 -21.36 -17.05
N PRO A 135 -17.86 -22.04 -16.03
CA PRO A 135 -19.29 -22.01 -15.78
C PRO A 135 -19.73 -20.64 -15.24
N ALA A 136 -21.02 -20.34 -15.36
CA ALA A 136 -21.62 -19.23 -14.64
C ALA A 136 -21.47 -19.43 -13.12
N PHE A 137 -21.34 -18.33 -12.37
CA PHE A 137 -21.22 -18.38 -10.93
C PHE A 137 -22.47 -19.01 -10.29
N ASP A 138 -22.24 -19.97 -9.40
CA ASP A 138 -23.24 -20.59 -8.54
C ASP A 138 -22.56 -20.87 -7.21
N VAL A 139 -22.86 -20.03 -6.21
CA VAL A 139 -22.25 -20.09 -4.88
C VAL A 139 -22.45 -21.44 -4.19
N ALA A 140 -23.56 -22.12 -4.44
CA ALA A 140 -23.87 -23.41 -3.84
C ALA A 140 -23.19 -24.61 -4.53
N LYS A 141 -22.51 -24.36 -5.66
CA LYS A 141 -21.85 -25.39 -6.48
C LYS A 141 -20.46 -24.97 -6.96
N GLN A 142 -19.78 -24.08 -6.22
CA GLN A 142 -18.41 -23.74 -6.54
C GLN A 142 -17.49 -24.96 -6.43
N THR A 143 -16.52 -25.02 -7.34
CA THR A 143 -15.49 -26.06 -7.41
C THR A 143 -14.16 -25.44 -7.79
N GLY A 144 -13.05 -26.06 -7.40
CA GLY A 144 -11.72 -25.58 -7.76
C GLY A 144 -11.55 -25.47 -9.29
N ALA A 145 -12.10 -26.44 -10.03
CA ALA A 145 -12.10 -26.42 -11.49
C ALA A 145 -12.89 -25.23 -12.09
N ALA A 146 -14.03 -24.88 -11.52
CA ALA A 146 -14.80 -23.71 -11.95
C ALA A 146 -14.05 -22.41 -11.65
N GLN A 147 -13.58 -22.25 -10.41
CA GLN A 147 -12.93 -21.03 -9.93
C GLN A 147 -11.65 -20.68 -10.72
N ARG A 148 -10.91 -21.69 -11.22
CA ARG A 148 -9.73 -21.48 -12.08
C ARG A 148 -10.04 -20.78 -13.41
N GLY A 149 -11.30 -20.79 -13.86
CA GLY A 149 -11.75 -20.10 -15.06
C GLY A 149 -12.48 -18.78 -14.79
N GLN A 150 -12.65 -18.40 -13.53
CA GLN A 150 -13.48 -17.28 -13.10
C GLN A 150 -12.65 -16.17 -12.47
N PHE A 151 -13.21 -14.96 -12.36
CA PHE A 151 -12.62 -13.85 -11.61
C PHE A 151 -12.44 -14.25 -10.13
N GLY A 152 -11.31 -13.86 -9.53
CA GLY A 152 -10.94 -14.22 -8.16
C GLY A 152 -11.78 -13.49 -7.12
N PHE A 153 -11.51 -13.77 -5.83
CA PHE A 153 -12.34 -13.30 -4.72
C PHE A 153 -12.06 -11.83 -4.38
N ASN A 154 -11.32 -11.55 -3.30
CA ASN A 154 -11.05 -10.20 -2.82
C ASN A 154 -10.12 -9.45 -3.78
N ASN A 155 -10.73 -8.83 -4.81
CA ASN A 155 -10.02 -8.04 -5.79
C ASN A 155 -9.36 -6.82 -5.13
N ASP A 156 -8.10 -6.60 -5.46
CA ASP A 156 -7.29 -5.50 -4.93
C ASP A 156 -6.77 -4.64 -6.08
N PHE A 157 -5.47 -4.38 -6.21
CA PHE A 157 -4.85 -3.62 -7.29
C PHE A 157 -5.55 -3.79 -8.63
N ALA A 158 -5.73 -2.69 -9.37
CA ALA A 158 -6.17 -2.73 -10.75
C ALA A 158 -5.27 -1.89 -11.66
N GLY A 159 -4.93 -2.44 -12.82
CA GLY A 159 -4.30 -1.74 -13.93
C GLY A 159 -5.14 -1.83 -15.21
N LEU A 160 -5.26 -0.73 -15.95
CA LEU A 160 -6.05 -0.66 -17.19
C LEU A 160 -5.15 -0.27 -18.37
N LEU A 161 -4.69 -1.27 -19.12
CA LEU A 161 -3.72 -1.07 -20.20
C LEU A 161 -4.43 -1.05 -21.57
N PRO A 162 -4.33 0.03 -22.36
CA PRO A 162 -4.97 0.11 -23.68
C PRO A 162 -4.35 -0.89 -24.65
N ILE A 163 -5.17 -1.67 -25.35
CA ILE A 163 -4.70 -2.64 -26.34
C ILE A 163 -4.29 -1.89 -27.62
N PRO A 164 -3.01 -1.97 -28.05
CA PRO A 164 -2.54 -1.25 -29.22
C PRO A 164 -3.36 -1.56 -30.48
N GLY A 165 -3.76 -0.51 -31.20
CA GLY A 165 -4.53 -0.63 -32.45
C GLY A 165 -6.00 -1.02 -32.28
N ARG A 166 -6.51 -1.19 -31.05
CA ARG A 166 -7.92 -1.50 -30.77
C ARG A 166 -8.54 -0.40 -29.94
N GLN A 167 -9.30 0.49 -30.59
CA GLN A 167 -10.00 1.58 -29.91
C GLN A 167 -10.94 1.03 -28.83
N ASN A 168 -10.98 1.71 -27.68
CA ASN A 168 -11.84 1.37 -26.54
C ASN A 168 -11.63 -0.05 -25.97
N ARG A 169 -10.51 -0.71 -26.27
CA ARG A 169 -10.20 -2.05 -25.74
C ARG A 169 -9.00 -1.98 -24.82
N PHE A 170 -9.10 -2.63 -23.68
CA PHE A 170 -8.09 -2.60 -22.62
C PHE A 170 -7.89 -3.99 -22.03
N LEU A 171 -6.73 -4.21 -21.41
CA LEU A 171 -6.52 -5.26 -20.42
C LEU A 171 -6.77 -4.65 -19.05
N LEU A 172 -7.74 -5.20 -18.32
CA LEU A 172 -7.91 -5.00 -16.90
C LEU A 172 -7.12 -6.11 -16.19
N VAL A 173 -6.04 -5.73 -15.51
CA VAL A 173 -5.24 -6.65 -14.70
C VAL A 173 -5.58 -6.39 -13.24
N THR A 174 -5.94 -7.45 -12.50
CA THR A 174 -6.43 -7.32 -11.13
C THR A 174 -5.75 -8.34 -10.21
N ASN A 175 -5.37 -7.91 -9.01
CA ASN A 175 -4.91 -8.82 -7.95
C ASN A 175 -6.10 -9.43 -7.20
N PHE A 176 -5.90 -10.60 -6.62
CA PHE A 176 -6.85 -11.25 -5.71
C PHE A 176 -6.11 -11.63 -4.44
N GLU A 177 -6.33 -10.86 -3.39
CA GLU A 177 -5.44 -10.82 -2.24
C GLU A 177 -5.62 -12.05 -1.34
N TYR A 178 -6.83 -12.23 -0.81
CA TYR A 178 -7.13 -13.28 0.15
C TYR A 178 -8.51 -13.92 -0.06
N VAL A 179 -8.82 -14.90 0.80
CA VAL A 179 -10.08 -15.65 0.80
C VAL A 179 -10.68 -15.68 2.20
N THR A 180 -12.01 -15.63 2.26
CA THR A 180 -12.75 -15.69 3.54
C THR A 180 -13.79 -16.78 3.45
N PRO A 181 -13.47 -18.02 3.86
CA PRO A 181 -14.31 -19.19 3.62
C PRO A 181 -15.77 -19.05 4.12
N GLN A 182 -15.97 -18.34 5.25
CA GLN A 182 -17.29 -18.02 5.83
C GLN A 182 -18.16 -17.17 4.89
N PHE A 183 -17.53 -16.37 4.02
CA PHE A 183 -18.16 -15.53 3.01
C PHE A 183 -18.10 -16.13 1.60
N MET A 184 -17.52 -17.33 1.44
CA MET A 184 -17.42 -18.04 0.17
C MET A 184 -18.31 -19.30 0.10
N PHE A 185 -18.52 -19.99 1.22
CA PHE A 185 -19.14 -21.32 1.24
C PHE A 185 -20.37 -21.38 2.16
N PRO A 186 -21.56 -21.66 1.62
CA PRO A 186 -22.75 -21.90 2.44
C PRO A 186 -22.53 -23.06 3.43
N GLY A 187 -22.85 -22.85 4.70
CA GLY A 187 -22.67 -23.83 5.77
C GLY A 187 -21.22 -24.17 6.09
N PHE A 188 -20.28 -23.25 5.86
CA PHE A 188 -18.85 -23.47 6.15
C PHE A 188 -18.62 -23.91 7.61
N ASP A 189 -17.85 -24.98 7.78
CA ASP A 189 -17.38 -25.48 9.07
C ASP A 189 -15.87 -25.29 9.16
N ALA A 190 -15.43 -24.31 9.94
CA ALA A 190 -14.02 -23.99 10.13
C ALA A 190 -13.23 -25.14 10.78
N ASP A 191 -13.89 -26.05 11.50
CA ASP A 191 -13.24 -27.19 12.12
C ASP A 191 -12.99 -28.34 11.13
N ALA A 192 -13.79 -28.41 10.06
CA ALA A 192 -13.75 -29.47 9.07
C ALA A 192 -13.82 -28.92 7.62
N PRO A 193 -12.85 -28.10 7.17
CA PRO A 193 -12.78 -27.71 5.77
C PRO A 193 -12.64 -28.94 4.87
N THR A 194 -13.08 -28.82 3.63
CA THR A 194 -13.04 -29.90 2.64
C THR A 194 -11.93 -29.68 1.62
N ARG A 195 -11.50 -30.77 0.97
CA ARG A 195 -10.56 -30.70 -0.17
C ARG A 195 -11.05 -29.76 -1.27
N GLU A 196 -12.34 -29.80 -1.58
CA GLU A 196 -12.92 -28.97 -2.64
C GLU A 196 -12.88 -27.48 -2.28
N GLN A 197 -13.17 -27.11 -1.02
CA GLN A 197 -13.07 -25.73 -0.55
C GLN A 197 -11.62 -25.22 -0.65
N PHE A 198 -10.65 -26.01 -0.20
CA PHE A 198 -9.23 -25.71 -0.38
C PHE A 198 -8.84 -25.50 -1.86
N GLU A 199 -9.37 -26.31 -2.77
CA GLU A 199 -9.10 -26.16 -4.21
C GLU A 199 -9.77 -24.91 -4.81
N VAL A 200 -10.94 -24.51 -4.31
CA VAL A 200 -11.57 -23.22 -4.65
C VAL A 200 -10.72 -22.07 -4.14
N GLU A 201 -10.32 -22.10 -2.88
CA GLU A 201 -9.53 -21.05 -2.22
C GLU A 201 -8.20 -20.78 -2.96
N GLN A 202 -7.42 -21.83 -3.24
CA GLN A 202 -6.19 -21.71 -4.04
C GLN A 202 -6.41 -21.12 -5.44
N ALA A 203 -7.56 -21.40 -6.04
CA ALA A 203 -7.95 -20.89 -7.34
C ALA A 203 -8.56 -19.49 -7.28
N ALA A 204 -8.93 -18.97 -6.11
CA ALA A 204 -9.59 -17.68 -5.94
C ALA A 204 -8.61 -16.52 -5.71
N VAL A 205 -7.40 -16.81 -5.20
CA VAL A 205 -6.30 -15.83 -5.01
C VAL A 205 -5.41 -15.72 -6.26
N GLY A 206 -4.46 -14.78 -6.23
CA GLY A 206 -3.45 -14.60 -7.27
C GLY A 206 -3.68 -13.35 -8.11
N MET A 207 -3.69 -13.49 -9.43
CA MET A 207 -3.95 -12.39 -10.36
C MET A 207 -4.90 -12.80 -11.49
N GLY A 208 -5.51 -11.83 -12.16
CA GLY A 208 -6.37 -12.01 -13.31
C GLY A 208 -6.08 -11.00 -14.41
N VAL A 209 -6.16 -11.42 -15.66
CA VAL A 209 -6.16 -10.54 -16.84
C VAL A 209 -7.50 -10.70 -17.54
N VAL A 210 -8.20 -9.60 -17.78
CA VAL A 210 -9.52 -9.57 -18.42
C VAL A 210 -9.50 -8.52 -19.52
N GLU A 211 -9.78 -8.90 -20.76
CA GLU A 211 -10.08 -7.92 -21.80
C GLU A 211 -11.39 -7.20 -21.45
N VAL A 212 -11.37 -5.87 -21.48
CA VAL A 212 -12.55 -5.04 -21.28
C VAL A 212 -12.75 -4.08 -22.45
N GLU A 213 -13.99 -3.68 -22.68
CA GLU A 213 -14.40 -2.72 -23.68
C GLU A 213 -15.07 -1.51 -23.04
N ARG A 214 -14.62 -0.31 -23.42
CA ARG A 214 -15.24 0.95 -23.03
C ARG A 214 -16.42 1.26 -23.94
N THR A 215 -17.60 1.37 -23.33
CA THR A 215 -18.88 1.67 -23.98
C THR A 215 -19.51 2.93 -23.37
N PRO A 216 -20.60 3.47 -23.95
CA PRO A 216 -21.37 4.55 -23.31
C PRO A 216 -21.94 4.19 -21.93
N ASP A 217 -22.04 2.90 -21.59
CA ASP A 217 -22.54 2.41 -20.31
C ASP A 217 -21.41 2.01 -19.33
N GLY A 218 -20.17 2.45 -19.58
CA GLY A 218 -19.02 2.10 -18.74
C GLY A 218 -18.08 1.07 -19.36
N LEU A 219 -17.35 0.34 -18.52
CA LEU A 219 -16.50 -0.78 -18.94
C LEU A 219 -17.29 -2.09 -18.90
N LYS A 220 -17.08 -2.97 -19.89
CA LYS A 220 -17.70 -4.29 -19.96
C LYS A 220 -16.63 -5.37 -20.23
N PRO A 221 -16.63 -6.49 -19.50
CA PRO A 221 -15.70 -7.59 -19.76
C PRO A 221 -16.01 -8.27 -21.09
N VAL A 222 -14.95 -8.73 -21.75
CA VAL A 222 -15.01 -9.44 -23.03
C VAL A 222 -14.20 -10.72 -22.90
N MET A 223 -14.72 -11.81 -23.45
CA MET A 223 -13.95 -13.04 -23.58
C MET A 223 -12.85 -12.84 -24.62
N GLY A 224 -11.65 -12.54 -24.12
CA GLY A 224 -10.49 -12.13 -24.89
C GLY A 224 -9.43 -13.22 -25.04
N SER A 225 -8.53 -13.06 -26.00
CA SER A 225 -7.37 -13.95 -26.14
C SER A 225 -6.33 -13.71 -25.06
N TYR A 226 -6.33 -12.53 -24.43
CA TYR A 226 -5.42 -12.21 -23.32
C TYR A 226 -5.95 -12.67 -21.96
N ASN A 227 -7.20 -13.14 -21.87
CA ASN A 227 -7.78 -13.49 -20.58
C ASN A 227 -6.98 -14.61 -19.92
N ARG A 228 -6.68 -14.44 -18.63
CA ARG A 228 -5.80 -15.33 -17.87
C ARG A 228 -6.13 -15.34 -16.40
N ARG A 229 -6.00 -16.51 -15.77
CA ARG A 229 -5.85 -16.64 -14.31
C ARG A 229 -4.43 -17.04 -13.95
N VAL A 230 -3.93 -16.42 -12.89
CA VAL A 230 -2.70 -16.76 -12.17
C VAL A 230 -3.14 -17.09 -10.75
N THR A 231 -2.77 -18.26 -10.25
CA THR A 231 -3.30 -18.88 -9.02
C THR A 231 -2.19 -19.28 -8.07
N ALA A 232 -2.54 -19.77 -6.87
CA ALA A 232 -1.61 -20.23 -5.83
C ALA A 232 -0.71 -21.43 -6.22
N ASP A 233 -0.87 -21.95 -7.44
CA ASP A 233 -0.09 -23.05 -8.02
C ASP A 233 0.43 -22.80 -9.45
N THR A 234 0.20 -21.61 -10.02
CA THR A 234 0.78 -21.24 -11.33
C THR A 234 2.31 -21.17 -11.23
N PRO A 235 3.10 -21.73 -12.16
CA PRO A 235 4.56 -21.68 -12.04
C PRO A 235 5.12 -20.25 -12.26
N PHE A 236 6.02 -19.83 -11.38
CA PHE A 236 6.79 -18.59 -11.43
C PHE A 236 8.28 -18.88 -11.51
N THR A 237 9.02 -18.01 -12.20
CA THR A 237 10.48 -18.00 -12.14
C THR A 237 10.94 -17.15 -10.96
N LEU A 238 11.81 -17.69 -10.09
CA LEU A 238 12.50 -16.88 -9.08
C LEU A 238 13.83 -16.39 -9.65
N THR A 239 14.04 -15.08 -9.69
CA THR A 239 15.28 -14.42 -10.14
C THR A 239 15.97 -13.71 -8.97
N GLY A 240 17.16 -13.16 -9.23
CA GLY A 240 17.93 -12.42 -8.22
C GLY A 240 18.71 -13.32 -7.23
N PRO A 241 19.27 -12.73 -6.17
CA PRO A 241 20.25 -13.38 -5.30
C PRO A 241 19.71 -14.52 -4.41
N ALA A 242 18.39 -14.59 -4.19
CA ALA A 242 17.77 -15.70 -3.47
C ALA A 242 17.66 -16.96 -4.34
N ALA A 243 17.54 -16.79 -5.67
CA ALA A 243 17.33 -17.89 -6.61
C ALA A 243 18.47 -18.91 -6.57
N GLY A 244 18.14 -20.15 -6.21
CA GLY A 244 19.07 -21.27 -6.06
C GLY A 244 19.92 -21.26 -4.79
N SER A 245 19.67 -20.34 -3.86
CA SER A 245 20.22 -20.41 -2.50
C SER A 245 19.61 -21.58 -1.72
N ASP A 246 20.29 -22.02 -0.65
CA ASP A 246 19.77 -23.12 0.19
C ASP A 246 18.51 -22.75 0.96
N PHE A 247 18.19 -21.45 1.10
CA PHE A 247 16.99 -20.97 1.79
C PHE A 247 15.69 -21.17 1.01
N VAL A 248 15.77 -21.37 -0.32
CA VAL A 248 14.59 -21.47 -1.21
C VAL A 248 14.48 -22.82 -1.92
N LYS A 249 15.40 -23.76 -1.63
CA LYS A 249 15.32 -25.11 -2.17
C LYS A 249 14.34 -25.94 -1.38
N THR A 250 13.52 -26.71 -2.08
CA THR A 250 12.58 -27.67 -1.49
C THR A 250 12.75 -29.03 -2.16
N ALA A 251 12.09 -30.07 -1.62
CA ALA A 251 12.14 -31.39 -2.24
C ALA A 251 11.53 -31.39 -3.66
N ALA A 252 10.49 -30.58 -3.89
CA ALA A 252 9.82 -30.44 -5.18
C ALA A 252 10.60 -29.55 -6.17
N ASP A 253 11.40 -28.61 -5.67
CA ASP A 253 12.29 -27.76 -6.47
C ASP A 253 13.71 -27.71 -5.86
N PRO A 254 14.54 -28.74 -6.11
CA PRO A 254 15.93 -28.78 -5.63
C PRO A 254 16.83 -27.71 -6.26
N ALA A 255 16.40 -27.09 -7.36
CA ALA A 255 17.13 -26.01 -8.01
C ALA A 255 16.83 -24.65 -7.36
N GLY A 256 15.72 -24.50 -6.64
CA GLY A 256 15.32 -23.28 -5.94
C GLY A 256 15.03 -22.11 -6.89
N ARG A 257 14.42 -22.38 -8.04
CA ARG A 257 14.24 -21.43 -9.15
C ARG A 257 12.83 -21.40 -9.73
N THR A 258 11.99 -22.39 -9.44
CA THR A 258 10.60 -22.46 -9.93
C THR A 258 9.67 -22.55 -8.74
N VAL A 259 8.85 -21.51 -8.53
CA VAL A 259 7.92 -21.43 -7.39
C VAL A 259 6.50 -21.67 -7.90
N ALA A 260 5.74 -22.54 -7.24
CA ALA A 260 4.34 -22.71 -7.55
C ALA A 260 3.53 -21.63 -6.82
N GLY A 261 3.06 -20.67 -7.59
CA GLY A 261 2.05 -19.70 -7.23
C GLY A 261 2.51 -18.37 -6.70
N THR A 262 1.49 -17.54 -6.52
CA THR A 262 1.47 -16.26 -5.81
C THR A 262 0.12 -16.16 -5.11
N PHE A 263 0.08 -15.49 -3.96
CA PHE A 263 -1.11 -15.25 -3.12
C PHE A 263 -0.76 -14.13 -2.13
N ALA A 264 -1.76 -13.63 -1.40
CA ALA A 264 -1.64 -12.36 -0.66
C ALA A 264 -1.20 -11.23 -1.60
N ASN A 265 -1.73 -11.24 -2.84
CA ASN A 265 -1.46 -10.22 -3.85
C ASN A 265 -2.25 -8.96 -3.48
N CYS A 266 -1.60 -7.99 -2.86
CA CYS A 266 -2.22 -6.77 -2.35
C CYS A 266 -2.29 -5.69 -3.46
N SER A 267 -1.61 -4.57 -3.29
CA SER A 267 -1.45 -3.52 -4.29
C SER A 267 -0.41 -3.87 -5.39
N GLY A 268 -0.05 -2.89 -6.22
CA GLY A 268 0.80 -3.09 -7.39
C GLY A 268 1.07 -1.83 -8.20
N GLY A 269 1.67 -2.01 -9.39
CA GLY A 269 1.97 -0.90 -10.29
C GLY A 269 2.05 -1.33 -11.75
N VAL A 270 1.66 -0.44 -12.67
CA VAL A 270 1.88 -0.64 -14.10
C VAL A 270 3.25 -0.09 -14.47
N THR A 271 4.14 -0.93 -14.99
CA THR A 271 5.47 -0.47 -15.39
C THR A 271 5.40 0.36 -16.68
N PRO A 272 6.33 1.31 -16.89
CA PRO A 272 6.42 2.05 -18.15
C PRO A 272 6.68 1.18 -19.40
N TRP A 273 7.10 -0.08 -19.23
CA TRP A 273 7.25 -1.05 -20.32
C TRP A 273 6.04 -1.96 -20.51
N GLY A 274 4.95 -1.74 -19.75
CA GLY A 274 3.65 -2.37 -19.98
C GLY A 274 3.44 -3.70 -19.29
N THR A 275 4.25 -4.04 -18.29
CA THR A 275 3.99 -5.18 -17.38
C THR A 275 3.29 -4.70 -16.11
N VAL A 276 2.86 -5.64 -15.28
CA VAL A 276 2.22 -5.36 -13.99
C VAL A 276 3.05 -5.95 -12.86
N LEU A 277 3.35 -5.13 -11.86
CA LEU A 277 3.94 -5.53 -10.60
C LEU A 277 2.84 -5.75 -9.56
N SER A 278 3.01 -6.75 -8.70
CA SER A 278 2.15 -7.04 -7.55
C SER A 278 3.02 -7.34 -6.33
N GLY A 279 2.59 -6.88 -5.16
CA GLY A 279 3.21 -7.19 -3.88
C GLY A 279 2.62 -8.47 -3.27
N GLU A 280 3.47 -9.43 -2.89
CA GLU A 280 3.06 -10.48 -1.96
C GLU A 280 3.21 -9.95 -0.53
N GLU A 281 2.08 -9.74 0.12
CA GLU A 281 1.98 -8.95 1.34
C GLU A 281 1.86 -9.88 2.55
N ASN A 282 0.66 -10.22 3.03
CA ASN A 282 0.46 -11.09 4.18
C ASN A 282 0.69 -12.60 3.96
N PHE A 283 1.63 -13.00 3.10
CA PHE A 283 1.94 -14.40 2.74
C PHE A 283 2.16 -15.36 3.92
N HIS A 284 2.63 -14.85 5.06
CA HIS A 284 3.00 -15.61 6.26
C HIS A 284 1.85 -16.44 6.86
N GLU A 285 0.59 -16.00 6.72
CA GLU A 285 -0.58 -16.61 7.35
C GLU A 285 -1.00 -17.93 6.68
N TYR A 286 -0.53 -18.16 5.45
CA TYR A 286 -0.82 -19.37 4.67
C TYR A 286 0.04 -20.56 5.08
N PHE A 287 1.04 -20.36 5.94
CA PHE A 287 1.98 -21.39 6.38
C PHE A 287 1.75 -21.75 7.84
N GLY A 288 1.52 -23.03 8.10
CA GLY A 288 1.21 -23.53 9.44
C GLY A 288 1.92 -24.82 9.78
N ALA A 289 1.53 -25.37 10.92
CA ALA A 289 1.91 -26.71 11.35
C ALA A 289 0.78 -27.31 12.20
N ALA A 290 0.79 -28.64 12.37
CA ALA A 290 -0.12 -29.28 13.32
C ALA A 290 0.08 -28.75 14.75
N ASP A 291 -0.98 -28.74 15.55
CA ASP A 291 -0.91 -28.35 16.96
C ASP A 291 0.15 -29.18 17.72
N GLY A 292 0.96 -28.50 18.54
CA GLY A 292 2.08 -29.09 19.25
C GLY A 292 3.27 -29.52 18.36
N ALA A 293 3.37 -29.03 17.13
CA ALA A 293 4.53 -29.26 16.27
C ALA A 293 5.84 -28.84 16.97
N PRO A 294 6.96 -29.56 16.73
CA PRO A 294 8.24 -29.19 17.32
C PRO A 294 8.66 -27.78 16.89
N ALA A 295 9.13 -26.99 17.85
CA ALA A 295 9.71 -25.70 17.56
C ALA A 295 10.92 -25.85 16.60
N PRO A 296 11.10 -24.92 15.64
CA PRO A 296 12.27 -24.90 14.79
C PRO A 296 13.55 -24.65 15.62
N GLY A 297 14.71 -24.90 15.01
CA GLY A 297 15.99 -24.54 15.62
C GLY A 297 16.08 -23.02 15.87
N PRO A 298 16.89 -22.56 16.84
CA PRO A 298 16.87 -21.16 17.30
C PRO A 298 17.03 -20.10 16.20
N VAL A 299 17.85 -20.36 15.19
CA VAL A 299 18.07 -19.43 14.06
C VAL A 299 16.83 -19.33 13.18
N ASP A 300 16.17 -20.46 12.90
CA ASP A 300 14.95 -20.47 12.08
C ASP A 300 13.74 -19.98 12.87
N ALA A 301 13.74 -20.17 14.20
CA ALA A 301 12.76 -19.54 15.10
C ALA A 301 12.85 -18.01 15.03
N ASP A 302 14.05 -17.44 15.19
CA ASP A 302 14.27 -15.98 15.11
C ASP A 302 13.86 -15.39 13.75
N ARG A 303 14.21 -16.10 12.66
CA ARG A 303 13.79 -15.73 11.30
C ARG A 303 12.27 -15.77 11.14
N ARG A 304 11.60 -16.80 11.65
CA ARG A 304 10.14 -16.94 11.55
C ARG A 304 9.43 -15.89 12.39
N ASP A 305 9.87 -15.69 13.63
CA ASP A 305 9.35 -14.69 14.55
C ASP A 305 9.38 -13.30 13.91
N ARG A 306 10.49 -12.92 13.26
CA ARG A 306 10.63 -11.60 12.63
C ARG A 306 9.64 -11.34 11.48
N TYR A 307 9.18 -12.40 10.82
CA TYR A 307 8.18 -12.36 9.74
C TYR A 307 6.77 -12.75 10.22
N GLY A 308 6.56 -12.95 11.53
CA GLY A 308 5.27 -13.33 12.09
C GLY A 308 4.82 -14.76 11.72
N VAL A 309 5.73 -15.62 11.27
CA VAL A 309 5.40 -17.00 10.85
C VAL A 309 5.27 -17.89 12.09
N ALA A 310 4.06 -18.33 12.40
CA ALA A 310 3.79 -19.22 13.53
C ALA A 310 3.85 -20.70 13.12
N ALA A 311 4.39 -21.56 13.99
CA ALA A 311 4.36 -23.02 13.81
C ALA A 311 3.10 -23.62 14.48
N GLU A 312 1.94 -23.09 14.12
CA GLU A 312 0.62 -23.44 14.66
C GLU A 312 -0.38 -23.66 13.50
N PRO A 313 -1.55 -24.27 13.75
CA PRO A 313 -2.55 -24.43 12.70
C PRO A 313 -3.01 -23.06 12.17
N THR A 314 -3.10 -22.93 10.84
CA THR A 314 -3.61 -21.68 10.24
C THR A 314 -5.14 -21.64 10.28
N ALA A 315 -5.73 -20.45 10.10
CA ALA A 315 -7.17 -20.31 9.97
C ALA A 315 -7.73 -21.04 8.72
N LEU A 316 -6.93 -21.12 7.65
CA LEU A 316 -7.30 -21.76 6.39
C LEU A 316 -7.04 -23.27 6.37
N LYS A 317 -6.15 -23.77 7.24
CA LYS A 317 -5.74 -25.18 7.34
C LYS A 317 -5.19 -25.76 6.02
N TRP A 318 -4.64 -24.93 5.14
CA TRP A 318 -4.05 -25.37 3.86
C TRP A 318 -2.93 -26.39 4.05
N GLU A 319 -2.19 -26.29 5.15
CA GLU A 319 -1.13 -27.23 5.56
C GLU A 319 -1.64 -28.66 5.74
N THR A 320 -2.93 -28.86 6.01
CA THR A 320 -3.54 -30.19 6.15
C THR A 320 -3.81 -30.85 4.80
N PHE A 321 -3.87 -30.06 3.72
CA PHE A 321 -4.24 -30.47 2.39
C PHE A 321 -3.06 -30.52 1.42
N ASP A 322 -2.09 -29.63 1.56
CA ASP A 322 -0.89 -29.58 0.74
C ASP A 322 0.37 -29.40 1.61
N PRO A 323 1.31 -30.36 1.59
CA PRO A 323 2.54 -30.30 2.39
C PRO A 323 3.46 -29.12 2.06
N ARG A 324 3.22 -28.35 0.99
CA ARG A 324 3.91 -27.07 0.75
C ARG A 324 3.65 -26.07 1.88
N PHE A 325 2.45 -26.04 2.42
CA PHE A 325 2.05 -25.08 3.45
C PHE A 325 2.36 -25.57 4.88
N ASP A 326 2.74 -26.85 5.05
CA ASP A 326 3.20 -27.41 6.33
C ASP A 326 4.69 -27.11 6.55
N LEU A 327 4.97 -26.22 7.51
CA LEU A 327 6.31 -25.79 7.92
C LEU A 327 7.20 -26.92 8.46
N THR A 328 6.62 -28.07 8.81
CA THR A 328 7.36 -29.27 9.26
C THR A 328 7.74 -30.19 8.11
N LYS A 329 7.08 -30.06 6.95
CA LYS A 329 7.35 -30.86 5.73
C LYS A 329 8.20 -30.08 4.75
N THR A 330 7.86 -28.81 4.52
CA THR A 330 8.51 -27.96 3.52
C THR A 330 8.94 -26.64 4.16
N PRO A 331 9.90 -26.65 5.11
CA PRO A 331 10.25 -25.48 5.93
C PRO A 331 10.78 -24.27 5.14
N ASN A 332 11.28 -24.49 3.92
CA ASN A 332 11.77 -23.46 3.01
C ASN A 332 10.69 -22.90 2.08
N GLU A 333 9.46 -23.46 2.07
CA GLU A 333 8.41 -23.00 1.16
C GLU A 333 8.02 -21.55 1.46
N VAL A 334 7.89 -21.20 2.75
CA VAL A 334 7.59 -19.83 3.21
C VAL A 334 8.62 -18.79 2.74
N ASN A 335 9.87 -19.20 2.50
CA ASN A 335 10.93 -18.31 2.00
C ASN A 335 10.83 -18.02 0.50
N ARG A 336 9.90 -18.67 -0.22
CA ARG A 336 9.67 -18.51 -1.67
C ARG A 336 8.52 -17.53 -1.99
N PHE A 337 8.00 -16.86 -0.95
CA PHE A 337 6.93 -15.87 -1.02
C PHE A 337 7.30 -14.61 -0.24
N GLY A 338 6.57 -13.52 -0.47
CA GLY A 338 6.87 -12.19 0.07
C GLY A 338 7.78 -11.38 -0.86
N TYR A 339 7.64 -11.59 -2.17
CA TYR A 339 8.40 -10.88 -3.20
C TYR A 339 7.50 -9.97 -4.01
N VAL A 340 8.07 -8.92 -4.61
CA VAL A 340 7.44 -8.28 -5.77
C VAL A 340 7.45 -9.26 -6.94
N VAL A 341 6.28 -9.46 -7.55
CA VAL A 341 6.10 -10.32 -8.72
C VAL A 341 5.75 -9.50 -9.96
N GLU A 342 6.25 -9.91 -11.13
CA GLU A 342 5.99 -9.25 -12.42
C GLU A 342 5.25 -10.20 -13.38
N LEU A 343 4.10 -9.72 -13.88
CA LEU A 343 3.29 -10.38 -14.90
C LEU A 343 3.40 -9.60 -16.22
N ASN A 344 3.67 -10.32 -17.31
CA ASN A 344 3.46 -9.80 -18.66
C ASN A 344 2.01 -10.09 -19.10
N PRO A 345 1.10 -9.10 -19.09
CA PRO A 345 -0.30 -9.34 -19.41
C PRO A 345 -0.57 -9.54 -20.91
N TRP A 346 0.42 -9.25 -21.77
CA TRP A 346 0.30 -9.33 -23.22
C TRP A 346 0.58 -10.73 -23.77
N ASP A 347 1.06 -11.64 -22.94
CA ASP A 347 1.26 -13.04 -23.31
C ASP A 347 0.63 -13.94 -22.23
N PRO A 348 -0.55 -14.53 -22.51
CA PRO A 348 -1.23 -15.38 -21.53
C PRO A 348 -0.46 -16.67 -21.21
N ALA A 349 0.55 -17.04 -22.01
CA ALA A 349 1.42 -18.18 -21.78
C ALA A 349 2.74 -17.83 -21.06
N SER A 350 3.03 -16.54 -20.85
CA SER A 350 4.28 -16.10 -20.21
C SER A 350 4.40 -16.63 -18.78
N THR A 351 5.57 -17.10 -18.37
CA THR A 351 5.84 -17.44 -16.97
C THR A 351 6.10 -16.15 -16.18
N PRO A 352 5.31 -15.82 -15.15
CA PRO A 352 5.57 -14.64 -14.33
C PRO A 352 6.85 -14.79 -13.49
N VAL A 353 7.37 -13.67 -12.97
CA VAL A 353 8.68 -13.60 -12.30
C VAL A 353 8.53 -13.12 -10.87
N LYS A 354 9.33 -13.65 -9.94
CA LYS A 354 9.53 -13.11 -8.58
C LYS A 354 10.91 -12.48 -8.48
N HIS A 355 11.00 -11.18 -8.15
CA HIS A 355 12.26 -10.42 -8.16
C HIS A 355 12.92 -10.36 -6.80
N SER A 356 13.75 -11.36 -6.47
CA SER A 356 14.39 -11.39 -5.15
C SER A 356 15.46 -10.31 -4.92
N ALA A 357 15.84 -9.54 -5.94
CA ALA A 357 16.77 -8.43 -5.77
C ALA A 357 16.12 -7.23 -5.06
N MET A 358 14.78 -7.18 -5.05
CA MET A 358 13.99 -6.19 -4.32
C MET A 358 13.76 -6.57 -2.84
N GLY A 359 14.31 -7.71 -2.40
CA GLY A 359 14.16 -8.21 -1.03
C GLY A 359 12.90 -9.05 -0.84
N ARG A 360 12.74 -9.60 0.37
CA ARG A 360 11.58 -10.36 0.81
C ARG A 360 10.93 -9.68 2.01
N LEU A 361 9.70 -9.21 1.84
CA LEU A 361 8.94 -8.35 2.76
C LEU A 361 7.46 -8.75 2.74
N LYS A 362 6.61 -8.05 3.50
CA LYS A 362 5.17 -7.98 3.20
C LYS A 362 4.97 -6.78 2.27
N HIS A 363 5.24 -7.00 0.98
CA HIS A 363 5.16 -5.92 0.01
C HIS A 363 3.70 -5.53 -0.19
N GLU A 364 3.34 -4.29 0.15
CA GLU A 364 2.06 -3.70 -0.28
C GLU A 364 1.92 -3.80 -1.81
N GLY A 365 2.93 -3.28 -2.50
CA GLY A 365 2.99 -3.20 -3.94
C GLY A 365 4.37 -2.73 -4.38
N ALA A 366 4.52 -2.37 -5.65
CA ALA A 366 5.71 -1.69 -6.12
C ALA A 366 5.39 -0.79 -7.31
N THR A 367 5.81 0.47 -7.24
CA THR A 367 5.61 1.46 -8.31
C THR A 367 6.95 1.93 -8.86
N ILE A 368 6.95 2.29 -10.14
CA ILE A 368 8.17 2.57 -10.91
C ILE A 368 8.25 4.05 -11.24
N TYR A 369 9.39 4.65 -10.93
CA TYR A 369 9.81 5.94 -11.47
C TYR A 369 11.02 5.74 -12.41
N VAL A 370 11.01 6.42 -13.55
CA VAL A 370 12.14 6.40 -14.50
C VAL A 370 12.73 7.79 -14.59
N THR A 371 14.01 7.92 -14.23
CA THR A 371 14.73 9.19 -14.31
C THR A 371 14.97 9.60 -15.77
N ASP A 372 15.29 10.88 -16.01
CA ASP A 372 15.59 11.42 -17.34
C ASP A 372 16.69 10.65 -18.08
N ASP A 373 17.63 10.04 -17.35
CA ASP A 373 18.73 9.27 -17.92
C ASP A 373 18.39 7.78 -18.15
N GLY A 374 17.15 7.38 -17.87
CA GLY A 374 16.61 6.03 -18.05
C GLY A 374 16.86 5.06 -16.88
N THR A 375 17.37 5.54 -15.75
CA THR A 375 17.51 4.72 -14.53
C THR A 375 16.13 4.41 -13.98
N VAL A 376 15.89 3.14 -13.65
CA VAL A 376 14.62 2.67 -13.10
C VAL A 376 14.73 2.61 -11.59
N VAL A 377 13.78 3.22 -10.91
CA VAL A 377 13.66 3.21 -9.46
C VAL A 377 12.32 2.61 -9.09
N ALA A 378 12.34 1.60 -8.21
CA ALA A 378 11.14 1.00 -7.66
C ALA A 378 11.01 1.37 -6.18
N TYR A 379 9.82 1.81 -5.77
CA TYR A 379 9.49 2.09 -4.37
C TYR A 379 8.49 1.06 -3.85
N THR A 380 8.60 0.70 -2.58
CA THR A 380 7.73 -0.29 -1.95
C THR A 380 7.70 -0.12 -0.43
N GLY A 381 6.51 -0.29 0.14
CA GLY A 381 6.26 -0.38 1.58
C GLY A 381 6.37 -1.81 2.09
N ASP A 382 6.60 -1.94 3.39
CA ASP A 382 6.52 -3.20 4.13
C ASP A 382 5.41 -3.06 5.15
N ASP A 383 4.19 -3.51 4.80
CA ASP A 383 3.00 -3.25 5.61
C ASP A 383 2.98 -4.10 6.87
N GLN A 384 3.59 -3.54 7.90
CA GLN A 384 3.48 -4.01 9.27
C GLN A 384 3.81 -2.86 10.21
N ARG A 385 3.19 -2.86 11.40
CA ARG A 385 3.54 -1.92 12.46
C ARG A 385 5.04 -1.93 12.68
N PHE A 386 5.63 -0.73 12.65
CA PHE A 386 7.05 -0.48 12.87
C PHE A 386 8.01 -1.06 11.83
N ASP A 387 7.55 -1.61 10.71
CA ASP A 387 8.43 -1.96 9.60
C ASP A 387 8.73 -0.73 8.72
N TYR A 388 9.26 -0.93 7.51
CA TYR A 388 10.12 0.06 6.86
C TYR A 388 9.69 0.41 5.44
N MET A 389 10.24 1.53 4.93
CA MET A 389 10.12 1.95 3.54
C MET A 389 11.36 1.57 2.74
N TYR A 390 11.17 1.11 1.50
CA TYR A 390 12.26 0.59 0.67
C TYR A 390 12.32 1.27 -0.71
N LYS A 391 13.53 1.27 -1.27
CA LYS A 391 13.83 1.76 -2.62
C LYS A 391 14.79 0.81 -3.32
N PHE A 392 14.53 0.46 -4.57
CA PHE A 392 15.45 -0.26 -5.42
C PHE A 392 15.86 0.61 -6.61
N VAL A 393 17.17 0.75 -6.85
CA VAL A 393 17.71 1.50 -8.00
C VAL A 393 18.37 0.51 -8.94
N SER A 394 17.88 0.43 -10.18
CA SER A 394 18.35 -0.53 -11.18
C SER A 394 19.76 -0.21 -11.67
N ALA A 395 20.53 -1.26 -11.97
CA ALA A 395 21.80 -1.13 -12.69
C ALA A 395 21.58 -1.03 -14.22
N LYS A 396 20.47 -1.61 -14.71
CA LYS A 396 20.04 -1.53 -16.10
C LYS A 396 19.18 -0.30 -16.33
N LYS A 397 19.24 0.22 -17.54
CA LYS A 397 18.37 1.32 -17.99
C LYS A 397 17.18 0.79 -18.75
N MET A 398 16.08 1.52 -18.69
CA MET A 398 14.89 1.23 -19.49
C MET A 398 15.24 1.32 -21.00
N GLN A 399 14.86 0.30 -21.75
CA GLN A 399 14.83 0.37 -23.21
C GLN A 399 13.47 0.91 -23.66
N PRO A 400 13.43 1.95 -24.52
CA PRO A 400 12.18 2.47 -25.06
C PRO A 400 11.59 1.50 -26.09
N GLY A 401 10.27 1.56 -26.26
CA GLY A 401 9.54 0.74 -27.23
C GLY A 401 8.83 -0.46 -26.59
N THR A 402 8.03 -1.14 -27.41
CA THR A 402 7.17 -2.26 -27.00
C THR A 402 7.42 -3.53 -27.82
N ASP A 403 8.52 -3.58 -28.57
CA ASP A 403 8.88 -4.78 -29.33
C ASP A 403 9.36 -5.90 -28.38
N PRO A 404 9.34 -7.17 -28.83
CA PRO A 404 9.70 -8.30 -27.97
C PRO A 404 11.10 -8.23 -27.37
N ALA A 405 12.08 -7.59 -28.04
CA ALA A 405 13.42 -7.47 -27.50
C ALA A 405 13.50 -6.41 -26.40
N ALA A 406 12.81 -5.26 -26.57
CA ALA A 406 12.67 -4.25 -25.53
C ALA A 406 11.95 -4.82 -24.29
N MET A 407 10.84 -5.55 -24.49
CA MET A 407 10.12 -6.23 -23.40
C MET A 407 11.02 -7.23 -22.67
N ALA A 408 11.71 -8.11 -23.40
CA ALA A 408 12.60 -9.10 -22.81
C ALA A 408 13.77 -8.47 -22.03
N HIS A 409 14.31 -7.34 -22.49
CA HIS A 409 15.30 -6.58 -21.73
C HIS A 409 14.69 -5.97 -20.47
N ASN A 410 13.56 -5.28 -20.61
CA ASN A 410 12.95 -4.51 -19.52
C ASN A 410 12.48 -5.39 -18.36
N MET A 411 11.95 -6.60 -18.63
CA MET A 411 11.60 -7.58 -17.59
C MET A 411 12.81 -8.10 -16.78
N THR A 412 14.06 -7.78 -17.16
CA THR A 412 15.26 -8.14 -16.38
C THR A 412 15.84 -6.96 -15.60
N ILE A 413 15.20 -5.78 -15.65
CA ILE A 413 15.69 -4.56 -14.98
C ILE A 413 15.70 -4.72 -13.46
N LEU A 414 14.64 -5.32 -12.91
CA LEU A 414 14.47 -5.51 -11.47
C LEU A 414 15.34 -6.65 -10.91
N ASP A 415 16.09 -7.38 -11.74
CA ASP A 415 17.02 -8.42 -11.29
C ASP A 415 18.38 -7.87 -10.83
N GLU A 416 18.74 -6.66 -11.28
CA GLU A 416 20.08 -6.09 -11.13
C GLU A 416 20.01 -4.63 -10.70
N GLY A 417 20.65 -4.30 -9.58
CA GLY A 417 20.55 -2.99 -8.96
C GLY A 417 20.97 -2.99 -7.50
N THR A 418 20.58 -1.96 -6.76
CA THR A 418 20.82 -1.87 -5.32
C THR A 418 19.51 -1.63 -4.59
N LEU A 419 19.21 -2.47 -3.59
CA LEU A 419 18.12 -2.30 -2.64
C LEU A 419 18.58 -1.44 -1.46
N TYR A 420 17.71 -0.53 -1.04
CA TYR A 420 17.89 0.39 0.06
C TYR A 420 16.68 0.40 0.99
N VAL A 421 16.90 0.84 2.24
CA VAL A 421 15.85 1.09 3.24
C VAL A 421 15.96 2.52 3.77
N ALA A 422 14.83 3.15 4.11
CA ALA A 422 14.80 4.53 4.55
C ALA A 422 15.29 4.72 6.01
N LYS A 423 16.04 5.80 6.22
CA LYS A 423 16.29 6.39 7.53
C LYS A 423 15.89 7.86 7.52
N LEU A 424 14.95 8.24 8.38
CA LEU A 424 14.40 9.60 8.45
C LEU A 424 15.02 10.39 9.60
N SER A 425 15.10 11.70 9.39
CA SER A 425 15.60 12.69 10.33
C SER A 425 14.79 13.98 10.20
N SER A 426 14.76 14.82 11.22
CA SER A 426 14.08 16.11 11.27
C SER A 426 14.85 17.05 12.19
N ASP A 427 14.67 18.34 11.96
CA ASP A 427 15.20 19.43 12.76
C ASP A 427 14.19 19.93 13.82
N ILE A 428 12.98 19.34 13.87
CA ILE A 428 11.96 19.68 14.87
C ILE A 428 12.46 19.29 16.27
N PRO A 429 12.43 20.21 17.26
CA PRO A 429 12.85 19.89 18.62
C PRO A 429 12.04 18.72 19.20
N PRO A 430 12.69 17.71 19.83
CA PRO A 430 11.96 16.58 20.41
C PRO A 430 10.91 16.97 21.46
N SER A 431 11.09 18.10 22.14
CA SER A 431 10.10 18.64 23.08
C SER A 431 8.81 19.11 22.42
N GLU A 432 8.80 19.28 21.10
CA GLU A 432 7.60 19.64 20.31
C GLU A 432 6.90 18.40 19.73
N ILE A 433 7.45 17.20 19.93
CA ILE A 433 6.84 15.93 19.52
C ILE A 433 6.52 15.13 20.79
N ASP A 434 5.32 15.34 21.33
CA ASP A 434 4.84 14.67 22.56
C ASP A 434 3.83 13.54 22.29
N GLY A 435 3.59 13.24 21.00
CA GLY A 435 2.61 12.24 20.57
C GLY A 435 1.17 12.74 20.50
N SER A 436 0.92 14.03 20.71
CA SER A 436 -0.43 14.61 20.54
C SER A 436 -0.81 14.86 19.09
N GLY A 437 0.11 14.74 18.12
CA GLY A 437 -0.09 15.20 16.75
C GLY A 437 -0.17 16.72 16.60
N THR A 438 0.04 17.49 17.68
CA THR A 438 0.03 18.96 17.61
C THR A 438 1.12 19.45 16.66
N LEU A 439 0.77 20.38 15.77
CA LEU A 439 1.74 20.97 14.84
C LEU A 439 2.92 21.62 15.59
N PRO A 440 4.16 21.38 15.14
CA PRO A 440 5.33 22.04 15.70
C PRO A 440 5.30 23.54 15.37
N ALA A 441 6.14 24.34 16.06
CA ALA A 441 6.25 25.77 15.83
C ALA A 441 6.66 26.13 14.38
N LYS A 442 7.31 25.18 13.69
CA LYS A 442 7.66 25.25 12.26
C LYS A 442 6.42 25.31 11.34
N GLY A 443 5.26 24.86 11.81
CA GLY A 443 4.00 24.84 11.06
C GLY A 443 3.79 23.62 10.16
N SER A 444 4.76 22.71 10.10
CA SER A 444 4.66 21.43 9.40
C SER A 444 5.59 20.38 10.01
N PHE A 445 5.21 19.11 9.89
CA PHE A 445 6.08 17.97 10.15
C PHE A 445 6.96 17.74 8.92
N SER A 446 8.28 17.94 9.05
CA SER A 446 9.20 17.87 7.91
C SER A 446 10.62 17.54 8.35
N GLY A 447 11.43 17.05 7.41
CA GLY A 447 12.81 16.71 7.67
C GLY A 447 13.61 16.25 6.44
N THR A 448 14.71 15.56 6.71
CA THR A 448 15.61 14.96 5.73
C THR A 448 15.66 13.45 5.89
N GLY A 449 16.14 12.72 4.90
CA GLY A 449 16.35 11.29 5.03
C GLY A 449 17.47 10.77 4.16
N THR A 450 17.81 9.50 4.40
CA THR A 450 18.83 8.78 3.65
C THR A 450 18.39 7.35 3.38
N TRP A 451 18.55 6.91 2.14
CA TRP A 451 18.42 5.53 1.73
C TRP A 451 19.68 4.75 2.07
N LEU A 452 19.58 3.85 3.04
CA LEU A 452 20.68 3.00 3.50
C LEU A 452 20.80 1.76 2.61
N PRO A 453 21.97 1.49 2.02
CA PRO A 453 22.13 0.36 1.12
C PRO A 453 22.10 -0.98 1.86
N LEU A 454 21.35 -1.95 1.33
CA LEU A 454 21.22 -3.30 1.90
C LEU A 454 21.89 -4.37 1.04
N LEU A 455 21.57 -4.38 -0.26
CA LEU A 455 21.94 -5.47 -1.17
C LEU A 455 22.21 -4.91 -2.56
N ARG A 456 23.38 -5.22 -3.12
CA ARG A 456 23.68 -5.00 -4.54
C ARG A 456 23.57 -6.31 -5.29
N SER A 457 22.64 -6.38 -6.23
CA SER A 457 22.43 -7.51 -7.16
C SER A 457 23.02 -7.21 -8.53
N GLY A 458 23.59 -8.22 -9.17
CA GLY A 458 24.18 -8.16 -10.50
C GLY A 458 23.87 -9.41 -11.35
N PRO A 459 24.46 -9.50 -12.55
CA PRO A 459 24.10 -10.51 -13.53
C PRO A 459 24.13 -11.95 -13.00
N GLY A 460 23.13 -12.75 -13.37
CA GLY A 460 23.06 -14.17 -13.02
C GLY A 460 22.92 -14.47 -11.53
N GLY A 461 22.43 -13.50 -10.74
CA GLY A 461 22.24 -13.64 -9.29
C GLY A 461 23.50 -13.41 -8.46
N GLN A 462 24.59 -12.91 -9.06
CA GLN A 462 25.75 -12.44 -8.32
C GLN A 462 25.35 -11.27 -7.43
N ALA A 463 25.81 -11.24 -6.17
CA ALA A 463 25.40 -10.20 -5.26
C ALA A 463 26.40 -9.93 -4.13
N GLN A 464 26.31 -8.73 -3.58
CA GLN A 464 27.07 -8.27 -2.43
C GLN A 464 26.10 -7.69 -1.40
N SER A 465 26.14 -8.22 -0.17
CA SER A 465 25.52 -7.55 0.96
C SER A 465 26.29 -6.28 1.28
N LEU A 466 25.56 -5.21 1.54
CA LEU A 466 26.09 -3.91 1.97
C LEU A 466 25.88 -3.67 3.46
N VAL A 467 25.46 -4.72 4.18
CA VAL A 467 25.29 -4.75 5.64
C VAL A 467 26.33 -5.69 6.25
N ASP A 468 27.14 -5.16 7.16
CA ASP A 468 28.21 -5.91 7.82
C ASP A 468 27.66 -7.18 8.49
N GLY A 469 28.32 -8.32 8.27
CA GLY A 469 27.95 -9.61 8.89
C GLY A 469 26.60 -10.17 8.45
N VAL A 470 26.06 -9.74 7.31
CA VAL A 470 24.92 -10.35 6.62
C VAL A 470 25.41 -10.80 5.25
N THR A 471 25.11 -12.03 4.83
CA THR A 471 25.44 -12.50 3.48
C THR A 471 24.46 -11.93 2.44
N ALA A 472 24.82 -11.95 1.15
CA ALA A 472 23.92 -11.45 0.10
C ALA A 472 22.61 -12.23 0.02
N GLN A 473 22.66 -13.55 0.22
CA GLN A 473 21.49 -14.42 0.25
C GLN A 473 20.61 -14.14 1.47
N GLU A 474 21.21 -13.90 2.64
CA GLU A 474 20.45 -13.49 3.84
C GLU A 474 19.80 -12.12 3.65
N ALA A 475 20.48 -11.15 3.02
CA ALA A 475 19.88 -9.85 2.73
C ALA A 475 18.71 -9.93 1.73
N ALA A 476 18.71 -10.94 0.84
CA ALA A 476 17.63 -11.15 -0.14
C ALA A 476 16.43 -11.94 0.42
N VAL A 477 16.63 -12.86 1.37
CA VAL A 477 15.57 -13.72 1.93
C VAL A 477 15.10 -13.23 3.31
N PHE A 478 16.00 -12.66 4.09
CA PHE A 478 15.75 -12.11 5.43
C PHE A 478 15.98 -10.59 5.44
N THR A 479 15.47 -9.91 4.41
CA THR A 479 15.65 -8.47 4.17
C THR A 479 15.29 -7.62 5.38
N ARG A 480 14.20 -7.93 6.08
CA ARG A 480 13.82 -7.25 7.32
C ARG A 480 14.94 -7.25 8.38
N MET A 481 15.64 -8.37 8.57
CA MET A 481 16.77 -8.46 9.52
C MET A 481 18.00 -7.66 9.05
N ALA A 482 18.23 -7.58 7.73
CA ALA A 482 19.28 -6.74 7.17
C ALA A 482 18.97 -5.25 7.38
N ALA A 483 17.70 -4.85 7.21
CA ALA A 483 17.20 -3.51 7.47
C ALA A 483 17.25 -3.14 8.96
N ASP A 484 16.91 -4.10 9.84
CA ASP A 484 17.09 -3.96 11.28
C ASP A 484 18.55 -3.60 11.57
N LYS A 485 19.50 -4.40 11.09
CA LYS A 485 20.92 -4.14 11.32
C LYS A 485 21.46 -2.84 10.70
N ALA A 486 20.85 -2.38 9.61
CA ALA A 486 21.21 -1.11 8.97
C ALA A 486 20.75 0.12 9.77
N GLY A 487 19.78 -0.03 10.68
CA GLY A 487 19.25 1.09 11.49
C GLY A 487 18.17 1.90 10.76
N ALA A 488 17.30 1.21 10.02
CA ALA A 488 16.13 1.78 9.36
C ALA A 488 15.13 2.40 10.36
N THR A 489 14.37 3.40 9.94
CA THR A 489 13.38 4.08 10.79
C THR A 489 12.07 3.32 10.82
N LYS A 490 11.60 2.93 12.03
CA LYS A 490 10.32 2.25 12.25
C LYS A 490 9.12 3.15 11.89
N MET A 491 8.33 2.74 10.91
CA MET A 491 7.21 3.53 10.38
C MET A 491 5.83 3.00 10.82
N ASP A 492 4.81 3.84 10.72
CA ASP A 492 3.42 3.44 10.95
C ASP A 492 2.84 2.80 9.67
N ARG A 493 3.03 1.48 9.52
CA ARG A 493 2.47 0.64 8.43
C ARG A 493 2.55 1.28 7.03
N PRO A 494 3.75 1.26 6.40
CA PRO A 494 3.89 1.67 5.01
C PRO A 494 3.10 0.77 4.07
N GLU A 495 1.99 1.29 3.58
CA GLU A 495 1.21 0.71 2.48
C GLU A 495 1.77 1.31 1.17
N ASP A 496 0.94 1.98 0.38
CA ASP A 496 1.24 2.21 -1.03
C ASP A 496 2.21 3.39 -1.27
N PHE A 497 2.93 3.31 -2.38
CA PHE A 497 3.85 4.33 -2.87
C PHE A 497 3.42 4.79 -4.25
N GLU A 498 3.37 6.09 -4.50
CA GLU A 498 3.15 6.57 -5.86
C GLU A 498 4.00 7.82 -6.16
N ALA A 499 4.69 7.80 -7.29
CA ALA A 499 5.48 8.93 -7.77
C ALA A 499 4.62 9.84 -8.66
N ASN A 500 4.56 11.12 -8.33
CA ASN A 500 3.80 12.10 -9.10
C ASN A 500 4.38 12.21 -10.53
N PRO A 501 3.58 11.96 -11.57
CA PRO A 501 4.07 11.89 -12.95
C PRO A 501 4.54 13.24 -13.51
N LYS A 502 4.27 14.36 -12.82
CA LYS A 502 4.67 15.71 -13.23
C LYS A 502 5.89 16.23 -12.47
N THR A 503 5.98 15.93 -11.17
CA THR A 503 7.00 16.52 -10.29
C THR A 503 8.08 15.53 -9.87
N GLY A 504 7.82 14.23 -9.99
CA GLY A 504 8.68 13.17 -9.44
C GLY A 504 8.63 13.04 -7.93
N LYS A 505 7.91 13.89 -7.20
CA LYS A 505 7.73 13.70 -5.75
C LYS A 505 7.02 12.37 -5.49
N VAL A 506 7.46 11.65 -4.46
CA VAL A 506 6.93 10.34 -4.09
C VAL A 506 6.03 10.49 -2.87
N TYR A 507 4.88 9.84 -2.89
CA TYR A 507 3.88 9.88 -1.83
C TYR A 507 3.76 8.49 -1.21
N VAL A 508 3.61 8.44 0.10
CA VAL A 508 3.52 7.19 0.87
C VAL A 508 2.31 7.24 1.79
N ALA A 509 1.50 6.19 1.73
CA ALA A 509 0.44 5.96 2.70
C ALA A 509 1.02 5.27 3.95
N LEU A 510 0.75 5.87 5.11
CA LEU A 510 1.09 5.31 6.42
C LEU A 510 -0.23 5.12 7.18
N THR A 511 -0.81 3.94 7.08
CA THR A 511 -2.26 3.76 7.29
C THR A 511 -2.70 3.90 8.74
N ASN A 512 -1.94 3.35 9.70
CA ASN A 512 -2.18 3.45 11.14
C ASN A 512 -1.11 2.68 11.94
N ASN A 513 -1.04 2.95 13.24
CA ASN A 513 -0.29 2.20 14.24
C ASN A 513 -0.77 2.57 15.66
N ASP A 514 -1.71 1.81 16.21
CA ASP A 514 -2.23 1.99 17.57
C ASP A 514 -1.21 1.64 18.69
N GLU A 515 -0.14 0.92 18.36
CA GLU A 515 0.96 0.60 19.28
C GLU A 515 2.00 1.73 19.38
N ARG A 516 1.91 2.77 18.54
CA ARG A 516 2.82 3.91 18.60
C ARG A 516 2.73 4.58 19.97
N GLY A 517 3.86 4.69 20.66
CA GLY A 517 3.94 5.26 22.01
C GLY A 517 3.46 4.35 23.13
N ALA A 518 3.05 3.12 22.84
CA ALA A 518 2.71 2.14 23.86
C ALA A 518 3.94 1.72 24.69
N PRO A 519 3.77 1.25 25.94
CA PRO A 519 4.90 0.83 26.77
C PRO A 519 5.71 -0.30 26.13
N GLY A 520 7.00 -0.04 25.87
CA GLY A 520 7.90 -1.00 25.24
C GLY A 520 7.98 -0.88 23.72
N GLU A 521 7.11 -0.07 23.13
CA GLU A 521 7.07 0.19 21.70
C GLU A 521 7.75 1.52 21.34
N ALA A 522 7.93 1.75 20.04
CA ALA A 522 8.58 2.95 19.55
C ALA A 522 7.77 4.21 19.92
N ALA A 523 8.43 5.25 20.42
CA ALA A 523 7.76 6.49 20.80
C ALA A 523 7.37 7.32 19.56
N PRO A 524 6.52 8.35 19.71
CA PRO A 524 6.14 9.25 18.63
C PRO A 524 7.35 10.05 18.16
N ASP A 525 7.34 10.38 16.88
CA ASP A 525 8.41 11.10 16.22
C ASP A 525 7.88 12.01 15.10
N ALA A 526 8.70 12.84 14.47
CA ALA A 526 8.20 13.84 13.53
C ALA A 526 7.51 13.21 12.29
N ALA A 527 7.89 12.01 11.87
CA ALA A 527 7.24 11.32 10.74
C ALA A 527 6.01 10.49 11.20
N ASN A 528 5.97 10.14 12.48
CA ASN A 528 4.92 9.35 13.13
C ASN A 528 4.46 10.08 14.42
N PRO A 529 3.75 11.23 14.32
CA PRO A 529 3.68 12.22 15.39
C PRO A 529 2.59 11.96 16.45
N ARG A 530 1.85 10.85 16.34
CA ARG A 530 0.73 10.53 17.22
C ARG A 530 0.97 9.25 17.99
N ASN A 531 0.74 9.28 19.30
CA ASN A 531 0.51 8.06 20.07
C ASN A 531 -0.83 7.45 19.64
N ASP A 532 -0.95 6.13 19.70
CA ASP A 532 -2.22 5.44 19.42
C ASP A 532 -2.82 5.91 18.07
N ASN A 533 -1.99 5.88 17.03
CA ASN A 533 -2.30 6.47 15.74
C ASN A 533 -3.30 5.60 14.97
N LYS A 534 -4.57 5.96 14.98
CA LYS A 534 -5.62 5.13 14.36
C LYS A 534 -6.06 5.57 12.97
N SER A 535 -5.64 6.77 12.54
CA SER A 535 -6.14 7.35 11.29
C SER A 535 -5.07 7.51 10.21
N GLY A 536 -3.80 7.35 10.55
CA GLY A 536 -2.70 7.40 9.57
C GLY A 536 -2.35 8.79 9.04
N GLN A 537 -1.42 8.83 8.10
CA GLN A 537 -0.86 10.03 7.51
C GLN A 537 -0.37 9.76 6.07
N ILE A 538 -0.21 10.84 5.29
CA ILE A 538 0.44 10.79 3.97
C ILE A 538 1.78 11.51 4.06
N LEU A 539 2.87 10.79 3.77
CA LEU A 539 4.22 11.32 3.68
C LEU A 539 4.51 11.74 2.22
N GLU A 540 4.98 12.96 2.01
CA GLU A 540 5.49 13.45 0.73
C GLU A 540 7.03 13.47 0.78
N ILE A 541 7.69 12.88 -0.22
CA ILE A 541 9.13 12.77 -0.35
C ILE A 541 9.57 13.50 -1.63
N THR A 542 10.53 14.40 -1.49
CA THR A 542 11.33 14.89 -2.63
C THR A 542 12.63 14.09 -2.66
N ASP A 543 12.71 13.11 -3.57
CA ASP A 543 13.81 12.15 -3.61
C ASP A 543 14.86 12.52 -4.66
N ASN A 544 16.14 12.30 -4.33
CA ASN A 544 17.16 12.13 -5.35
C ASN A 544 17.06 10.68 -5.83
N HIS A 545 16.09 10.39 -6.70
CA HIS A 545 15.70 9.04 -7.15
C HIS A 545 16.84 8.02 -7.28
N ALA A 546 17.89 8.35 -8.04
CA ALA A 546 19.07 7.49 -8.23
C ALA A 546 20.14 7.63 -7.13
N GLY A 547 20.10 8.71 -6.36
CA GLY A 547 20.95 8.95 -5.19
C GLY A 547 20.37 8.40 -3.90
N THR A 548 20.93 8.83 -2.78
CA THR A 548 20.57 8.30 -1.46
C THR A 548 19.93 9.34 -0.53
N ASP A 549 19.97 10.62 -0.88
CA ASP A 549 19.43 11.70 -0.07
C ASP A 549 18.00 12.08 -0.48
N PHE A 550 17.18 12.47 0.49
CA PHE A 550 15.84 13.02 0.24
C PHE A 550 15.43 14.01 1.33
N THR A 551 14.41 14.82 1.02
CA THR A 551 13.66 15.59 2.02
C THR A 551 12.23 15.08 2.09
N TRP A 552 11.57 15.25 3.23
CA TRP A 552 10.20 14.81 3.41
C TRP A 552 9.37 15.81 4.22
N GLU A 553 8.05 15.77 4.03
CA GLU A 553 7.04 16.44 4.85
C GLU A 553 5.78 15.59 4.96
N LEU A 554 4.99 15.73 6.03
CA LEU A 554 3.65 15.14 6.07
C LEU A 554 2.70 16.04 5.29
N LEU A 555 2.15 15.53 4.19
CA LEU A 555 1.09 16.19 3.43
C LEU A 555 -0.19 16.22 4.27
N LEU A 556 -0.58 15.07 4.80
CA LEU A 556 -1.78 14.88 5.60
C LEU A 556 -1.43 14.18 6.91
N VAL A 557 -2.05 14.61 8.01
CA VAL A 557 -2.27 13.80 9.21
C VAL A 557 -3.76 13.58 9.30
N CYS A 558 -4.20 12.37 8.94
CA CYS A 558 -5.60 12.04 8.68
C CYS A 558 -6.41 11.92 9.99
N GLY A 559 -7.73 12.05 9.89
CA GLY A 559 -8.68 11.96 11.00
C GLY A 559 -9.90 12.85 10.79
N ASP A 560 -10.68 13.07 11.85
CA ASP A 560 -11.74 14.08 11.87
C ASP A 560 -11.11 15.49 11.72
N PRO A 561 -11.47 16.29 10.69
CA PRO A 561 -10.92 17.63 10.52
C PRO A 561 -11.22 18.59 11.66
N LYS A 562 -12.19 18.28 12.53
CA LYS A 562 -12.46 19.04 13.77
C LYS A 562 -11.49 18.71 14.89
N ALA A 563 -10.78 17.58 14.82
CA ALA A 563 -9.80 17.19 15.81
C ALA A 563 -8.52 18.04 15.69
N ALA A 564 -7.90 18.31 16.84
CA ALA A 564 -6.74 19.20 16.92
C ALA A 564 -5.47 18.58 16.30
N ASP A 565 -5.38 17.25 16.35
CA ASP A 565 -4.23 16.43 15.95
C ASP A 565 -4.15 16.12 14.45
N THR A 566 -5.10 16.61 13.64
CA THR A 566 -5.07 16.45 12.18
C THR A 566 -4.23 17.53 11.50
N TYR A 567 -3.88 17.34 10.23
CA TYR A 567 -3.17 18.33 9.42
C TYR A 567 -3.45 18.08 7.93
N PHE A 568 -3.57 19.17 7.16
CA PHE A 568 -3.95 19.11 5.74
C PHE A 568 -3.10 20.11 4.95
N ALA A 569 -1.78 20.01 5.05
CA ALA A 569 -0.80 20.89 4.39
C ALA A 569 -1.04 22.42 4.56
N GLY A 570 -1.71 22.82 5.65
CA GLY A 570 -2.09 24.21 5.92
C GLY A 570 -3.42 24.67 5.32
N PHE A 571 -4.15 23.80 4.62
CA PHE A 571 -5.49 24.08 4.13
C PHE A 571 -6.50 24.22 5.28
N ASP A 572 -7.57 24.97 5.03
CA ASP A 572 -8.66 25.18 5.97
C ASP A 572 -9.43 23.87 6.21
N LYS A 573 -9.15 23.22 7.34
CA LYS A 573 -9.77 21.94 7.72
C LYS A 573 -11.30 21.98 7.75
N SER A 574 -11.93 23.14 7.91
CA SER A 574 -13.40 23.22 7.89
C SER A 574 -14.01 22.90 6.51
N LYS A 575 -13.17 22.77 5.48
CA LYS A 575 -13.55 22.55 4.08
C LYS A 575 -13.05 21.22 3.51
N VAL A 576 -12.45 20.35 4.33
CA VAL A 576 -11.97 19.05 3.87
C VAL A 576 -12.94 17.93 4.27
N SER A 577 -12.99 16.87 3.47
CA SER A 577 -13.63 15.62 3.86
C SER A 577 -12.84 14.94 5.00
N PRO A 578 -13.51 14.33 5.99
CA PRO A 578 -12.84 13.42 6.93
C PRO A 578 -12.26 12.22 6.19
N ILE A 579 -11.06 11.82 6.56
CA ILE A 579 -10.31 10.72 5.94
C ILE A 579 -9.52 9.98 7.02
N SER A 580 -9.38 8.67 6.91
CA SER A 580 -8.72 7.80 7.87
C SER A 580 -8.19 6.58 7.15
N CYS A 581 -7.12 5.98 7.67
CA CYS A 581 -6.52 4.75 7.14
C CYS A 581 -6.26 4.85 5.63
N PRO A 582 -5.49 5.87 5.19
CA PRO A 582 -5.12 5.95 3.79
C PRO A 582 -4.30 4.73 3.41
N ASP A 583 -4.61 4.19 2.24
CA ASP A 583 -4.04 2.95 1.73
C ASP A 583 -3.53 3.18 0.29
N ASN A 584 -4.23 2.73 -0.75
CA ASN A 584 -3.71 2.82 -2.10
C ASN A 584 -3.66 4.27 -2.64
N LEU A 585 -2.67 4.56 -3.48
CA LEU A 585 -2.41 5.87 -4.04
C LEU A 585 -2.42 5.85 -5.58
N ALA A 586 -3.00 6.88 -6.19
CA ALA A 586 -2.94 7.08 -7.64
C ALA A 586 -2.86 8.57 -8.02
N PHE A 587 -2.39 8.86 -9.22
CA PHE A 587 -2.43 10.20 -9.80
C PHE A 587 -3.41 10.30 -10.97
N ASP A 588 -4.13 11.42 -11.03
CA ASP A 588 -4.80 11.83 -12.26
C ASP A 588 -3.84 12.57 -13.21
N SER A 589 -4.32 12.85 -14.44
CA SER A 589 -3.54 13.59 -15.44
C SER A 589 -3.28 15.06 -15.05
N HIS A 590 -4.03 15.59 -14.08
CA HIS A 590 -3.89 16.94 -13.56
C HIS A 590 -2.81 17.02 -12.47
N GLY A 591 -2.39 15.89 -11.92
CA GLY A 591 -1.39 15.78 -10.87
C GLY A 591 -1.97 15.87 -9.46
N ASN A 592 -3.29 15.69 -9.31
CA ASN A 592 -3.91 15.52 -7.98
C ASN A 592 -3.67 14.09 -7.51
N LEU A 593 -3.43 13.95 -6.21
CA LEU A 593 -3.31 12.64 -5.56
C LEU A 593 -4.71 12.09 -5.28
N TRP A 594 -4.92 10.81 -5.55
CA TRP A 594 -6.14 10.09 -5.23
C TRP A 594 -5.81 9.00 -4.21
N ILE A 595 -6.60 8.93 -3.15
CA ILE A 595 -6.33 8.11 -1.96
C ILE A 595 -7.53 7.21 -1.70
N SER A 596 -7.27 5.91 -1.68
CA SER A 596 -8.18 4.87 -1.19
C SER A 596 -8.07 4.72 0.33
N THR A 597 -9.11 4.19 0.98
CA THR A 597 -9.07 3.90 2.43
C THR A 597 -9.51 2.47 2.73
N ASP A 598 -8.90 1.88 3.77
CA ASP A 598 -9.21 0.57 4.33
C ASP A 598 -9.30 0.64 5.87
N GLY A 599 -10.51 0.44 6.41
CA GLY A 599 -10.72 0.34 7.85
C GLY A 599 -10.93 1.70 8.51
N ASN A 600 -11.57 2.63 7.80
CA ASN A 600 -11.88 3.98 8.25
C ASN A 600 -12.38 4.05 9.71
N ALA A 601 -11.63 4.77 10.55
CA ALA A 601 -11.88 4.91 11.99
C ALA A 601 -12.91 6.00 12.36
N LEU A 602 -13.57 6.63 11.38
CA LEU A 602 -14.42 7.82 11.56
C LEU A 602 -15.92 7.52 11.42
N ASP A 603 -16.30 6.29 11.69
CA ASP A 603 -17.68 5.82 11.70
C ASP A 603 -18.43 5.86 10.35
N SER A 604 -17.72 5.80 9.23
CA SER A 604 -18.29 5.75 7.87
C SER A 604 -17.71 4.63 7.03
N ASN A 605 -18.33 4.33 5.88
CA ASN A 605 -17.76 3.46 4.87
C ASN A 605 -16.44 4.04 4.34
N ASP A 606 -15.58 3.14 3.86
CA ASP A 606 -14.38 3.47 3.11
C ASP A 606 -14.70 4.13 1.76
N GLY A 607 -13.71 4.77 1.15
CA GLY A 607 -13.92 5.48 -0.10
C GLY A 607 -12.67 5.93 -0.82
N LEU A 608 -12.89 6.68 -1.90
CA LEU A 608 -11.83 7.30 -2.71
C LEU A 608 -11.89 8.81 -2.56
N PHE A 609 -10.74 9.44 -2.33
CA PHE A 609 -10.58 10.86 -2.05
C PHE A 609 -9.61 11.50 -3.04
N ALA A 610 -9.88 12.70 -3.51
CA ALA A 610 -8.95 13.50 -4.30
C ALA A 610 -8.29 14.58 -3.43
N VAL A 611 -7.00 14.82 -3.64
CA VAL A 611 -6.17 15.75 -2.87
C VAL A 611 -5.37 16.66 -3.80
N ALA A 612 -5.57 17.96 -3.61
CA ALA A 612 -4.80 18.97 -4.30
C ALA A 612 -3.39 19.09 -3.69
N LEU A 613 -2.36 19.10 -4.54
CA LEU A 613 -0.97 19.09 -4.09
C LEU A 613 -0.27 20.45 -4.16
N ASP A 614 -0.84 21.43 -4.84
CA ASP A 614 -0.19 22.72 -5.06
C ASP A 614 -1.17 23.91 -5.01
N GLY A 615 -0.59 25.11 -5.14
CA GLY A 615 -1.34 26.35 -5.17
C GLY A 615 -2.11 26.65 -3.88
N PRO A 616 -3.13 27.51 -3.94
CA PRO A 616 -3.94 27.89 -2.78
C PRO A 616 -4.82 26.75 -2.23
N ASN A 617 -4.90 25.62 -2.94
CA ASN A 617 -5.70 24.46 -2.58
C ASN A 617 -4.86 23.31 -2.04
N ARG A 618 -3.52 23.44 -1.92
CA ARG A 618 -2.67 22.37 -1.38
C ARG A 618 -3.23 21.87 -0.05
N GLY A 619 -3.55 20.57 0.01
CA GLY A 619 -4.15 19.91 1.17
C GLY A 619 -5.68 19.92 1.20
N GLU A 620 -6.38 20.46 0.19
CA GLU A 620 -7.82 20.27 0.02
C GLU A 620 -8.09 18.79 -0.25
N VAL A 621 -8.87 18.14 0.62
CA VAL A 621 -9.28 16.73 0.48
C VAL A 621 -10.78 16.66 0.20
N LYS A 622 -11.16 15.96 -0.87
CA LYS A 622 -12.56 15.79 -1.28
C LYS A 622 -12.89 14.34 -1.58
N GLN A 623 -13.87 13.80 -0.85
CA GLN A 623 -14.38 12.46 -1.09
C GLN A 623 -15.15 12.41 -2.41
N PHE A 624 -14.74 11.50 -3.30
CA PHE A 624 -15.35 11.31 -4.61
C PHE A 624 -16.39 10.18 -4.61
N LEU A 625 -16.14 9.11 -3.85
CA LEU A 625 -17.09 8.02 -3.65
C LEU A 625 -16.91 7.32 -2.30
N THR A 626 -17.93 6.58 -1.86
CA THR A 626 -17.87 5.54 -0.83
C THR A 626 -18.18 4.17 -1.41
N VAL A 627 -17.69 3.11 -0.78
CA VAL A 627 -18.03 1.71 -1.09
C VAL A 627 -19.10 1.16 -0.11
N PRO A 628 -19.66 -0.04 -0.36
CA PRO A 628 -20.70 -0.65 0.48
C PRO A 628 -20.24 -0.98 1.91
N LEU A 629 -21.20 -1.40 2.74
CA LEU A 629 -20.96 -1.82 4.11
C LEU A 629 -19.91 -2.94 4.20
N GLY A 630 -18.97 -2.79 5.13
CA GLY A 630 -17.93 -3.79 5.41
C GLY A 630 -16.93 -3.99 4.27
N ALA A 631 -17.00 -3.20 3.20
CA ALA A 631 -16.01 -3.19 2.12
C ALA A 631 -14.93 -2.14 2.37
N GLU A 632 -13.76 -2.36 1.78
CA GLU A 632 -12.75 -1.33 1.57
C GLU A 632 -12.69 -0.91 0.08
N THR A 633 -11.99 0.19 -0.19
CA THR A 633 -11.79 0.70 -1.56
C THR A 633 -10.35 0.49 -2.00
N CYS A 634 -10.09 -0.32 -3.02
CA CYS A 634 -8.73 -0.63 -3.47
C CYS A 634 -8.49 -0.23 -4.94
N GLY A 635 -7.23 -0.30 -5.39
CA GLY A 635 -6.81 -0.27 -6.79
C GLY A 635 -7.40 0.87 -7.64
N PRO A 636 -7.32 2.15 -7.21
CA PRO A 636 -7.90 3.24 -7.98
C PRO A 636 -7.16 3.45 -9.31
N ILE A 637 -7.90 3.55 -10.40
CA ILE A 637 -7.39 4.02 -11.70
C ILE A 637 -8.10 5.30 -12.04
N VAL A 638 -7.35 6.39 -12.25
CA VAL A 638 -7.92 7.71 -12.51
C VAL A 638 -7.44 8.26 -13.85
N THR A 639 -8.36 8.33 -14.79
CA THR A 639 -8.16 9.01 -16.09
C THR A 639 -9.13 10.17 -16.22
N ASP A 640 -8.92 11.03 -17.22
CA ASP A 640 -9.80 12.18 -17.47
C ASP A 640 -11.27 11.81 -17.69
N THR A 641 -11.60 10.57 -18.05
CA THR A 641 -12.97 10.19 -18.44
C THR A 641 -13.52 8.99 -17.69
N LEU A 642 -12.71 8.42 -16.80
CA LEU A 642 -13.01 7.17 -16.12
C LEU A 642 -12.22 7.07 -14.83
N VAL A 643 -12.94 6.78 -13.75
CA VAL A 643 -12.38 6.28 -12.50
C VAL A 643 -12.78 4.82 -12.36
N THR A 644 -11.87 3.92 -12.01
CA THR A 644 -12.23 2.58 -11.53
C THR A 644 -11.71 2.35 -10.13
N VAL A 645 -12.45 1.59 -9.34
CA VAL A 645 -12.03 1.12 -8.01
C VAL A 645 -12.40 -0.35 -7.87
N CYS A 646 -11.62 -1.05 -7.07
CA CYS A 646 -11.93 -2.37 -6.57
C CYS A 646 -12.70 -2.22 -5.25
N VAL A 647 -13.88 -2.82 -5.18
CA VAL A 647 -14.64 -2.98 -3.94
C VAL A 647 -14.28 -4.34 -3.40
N GLN A 648 -13.47 -4.37 -2.34
CA GLN A 648 -13.00 -5.61 -1.74
C GLN A 648 -13.94 -6.02 -0.58
N HIS A 649 -14.14 -7.33 -0.42
CA HIS A 649 -14.80 -7.95 0.74
C HIS A 649 -16.12 -7.34 1.27
N PRO A 650 -17.11 -6.97 0.43
CA PRO A 650 -18.35 -6.35 0.90
C PRO A 650 -19.10 -7.24 1.91
N GLY A 651 -19.40 -6.66 3.07
CA GLY A 651 -20.14 -7.30 4.16
C GLY A 651 -19.34 -8.20 5.08
N GLU A 652 -18.00 -8.24 4.98
CA GLU A 652 -17.18 -8.94 5.97
C GLU A 652 -17.37 -8.32 7.36
N ASN A 653 -17.97 -9.12 8.25
CA ASN A 653 -18.31 -8.72 9.61
C ASN A 653 -18.35 -9.93 10.55
N ASP A 654 -17.92 -9.73 11.79
CA ASP A 654 -17.75 -10.79 12.79
C ASP A 654 -19.05 -11.55 13.10
N ASP A 655 -20.20 -10.87 12.98
CA ASP A 655 -21.52 -11.43 13.27
C ASP A 655 -22.23 -11.99 12.02
N ASN A 656 -21.57 -11.99 10.86
CA ASN A 656 -22.16 -12.31 9.58
C ASN A 656 -21.41 -13.41 8.83
N SER A 657 -22.07 -13.94 7.80
CA SER A 657 -21.52 -14.95 6.89
C SER A 657 -22.27 -14.90 5.57
N ILE A 658 -21.91 -15.75 4.62
CA ILE A 658 -22.66 -15.88 3.37
C ILE A 658 -24.12 -16.33 3.58
N ASP A 659 -24.40 -17.06 4.66
CA ASP A 659 -25.74 -17.54 5.03
C ASP A 659 -26.57 -16.46 5.76
N ASN A 660 -25.89 -15.51 6.41
CA ASN A 660 -26.49 -14.37 7.10
C ASN A 660 -25.74 -13.08 6.72
N PRO A 661 -25.93 -12.56 5.50
CA PRO A 661 -25.04 -11.53 4.97
C PRO A 661 -25.42 -10.13 5.47
N GLN A 662 -24.40 -9.32 5.80
CA GLN A 662 -24.56 -7.91 6.13
C GLN A 662 -24.79 -7.06 4.87
N SER A 663 -23.95 -7.28 3.85
CA SER A 663 -24.07 -6.67 2.53
C SER A 663 -24.75 -7.63 1.56
N ARG A 664 -25.48 -7.10 0.59
CA ARG A 664 -25.95 -7.87 -0.58
C ARG A 664 -25.45 -7.28 -1.89
N TRP A 665 -24.53 -6.33 -1.82
CA TRP A 665 -23.94 -5.71 -2.98
C TRP A 665 -23.02 -6.71 -3.72
N PRO A 666 -23.03 -6.77 -5.06
CA PRO A 666 -23.67 -5.83 -5.98
C PRO A 666 -25.10 -6.18 -6.42
N GLU A 667 -25.55 -7.41 -6.20
CA GLU A 667 -26.80 -7.92 -6.77
C GLU A 667 -28.06 -7.39 -6.05
N GLY A 668 -27.95 -7.08 -4.77
CA GLY A 668 -29.06 -6.67 -3.91
C GLY A 668 -30.07 -7.79 -3.62
N GLY A 669 -31.17 -7.46 -2.93
CA GLY A 669 -32.30 -8.38 -2.75
C GLY A 669 -31.93 -9.65 -1.96
N ASN A 670 -31.86 -10.80 -2.63
CA ASN A 670 -31.41 -12.08 -2.05
C ASN A 670 -30.08 -12.56 -2.67
N GLY A 671 -29.37 -11.67 -3.39
CA GLY A 671 -28.10 -11.97 -4.03
C GLY A 671 -26.97 -12.19 -3.04
N THR A 672 -25.89 -12.78 -3.54
CA THR A 672 -24.65 -13.04 -2.80
C THR A 672 -23.76 -11.79 -2.84
N ALA A 673 -23.19 -11.40 -1.70
CA ALA A 673 -22.19 -10.35 -1.66
C ALA A 673 -20.94 -10.78 -2.44
N ARG A 674 -20.47 -9.95 -3.36
CA ARG A 674 -19.35 -10.31 -4.25
C ARG A 674 -18.38 -9.12 -4.36
N PRO A 675 -17.10 -9.29 -4.02
CA PRO A 675 -16.08 -8.32 -4.39
C PRO A 675 -16.16 -8.05 -5.90
N SER A 676 -16.07 -6.77 -6.27
CA SER A 676 -16.21 -6.39 -7.68
C SER A 676 -15.40 -5.16 -8.05
N VAL A 677 -15.06 -5.05 -9.34
CA VAL A 677 -14.53 -3.82 -9.94
C VAL A 677 -15.68 -2.91 -10.36
N VAL A 678 -15.58 -1.63 -10.04
CA VAL A 678 -16.58 -0.60 -10.39
C VAL A 678 -15.95 0.46 -11.27
N ALA A 679 -16.69 0.90 -12.28
CA ALA A 679 -16.34 2.01 -13.15
C ALA A 679 -17.27 3.20 -12.91
N VAL A 680 -16.70 4.40 -12.79
CA VAL A 680 -17.39 5.68 -12.61
C VAL A 680 -17.00 6.66 -13.72
N TRP A 681 -17.97 7.37 -14.28
CA TRP A 681 -17.74 8.31 -15.38
C TRP A 681 -18.77 9.43 -15.46
N LYS A 682 -18.50 10.46 -16.26
CA LYS A 682 -19.42 11.56 -16.55
C LYS A 682 -19.88 11.47 -18.00
N ASP A 683 -21.20 11.55 -18.24
CA ASP A 683 -21.73 11.50 -19.60
C ASP A 683 -21.23 12.70 -20.42
N ASN A 684 -20.52 12.43 -21.52
CA ASN A 684 -19.92 13.45 -22.40
C ASN A 684 -19.04 14.49 -21.67
N GLY A 685 -18.41 14.11 -20.56
CA GLY A 685 -17.62 15.01 -19.72
C GLY A 685 -16.36 14.36 -19.17
N GLN A 686 -15.57 15.17 -18.46
CA GLN A 686 -14.35 14.73 -17.79
C GLN A 686 -14.53 14.68 -16.28
N ILE A 687 -13.70 13.88 -15.61
CA ILE A 687 -13.64 13.78 -14.16
C ILE A 687 -13.19 15.11 -13.59
N GLY A 688 -14.02 15.68 -12.71
CA GLY A 688 -13.74 16.87 -11.94
C GLY A 688 -13.50 18.14 -12.75
N LEU A 689 -14.12 18.28 -13.93
CA LEU A 689 -14.19 19.53 -14.71
C LEU A 689 -15.61 20.08 -14.84
#